data_AF-A0A8S9L8R0-F1
#
_entry.id   AF-A0A8S9L8R0-F1
#
_cell.length_a   1.000
_cell.length_b   1.000
_cell.length_c   1.000
_cell.angle_alpha   90.00
_cell.angle_beta   90.00
_cell.angle_gamma   90.00
#
_symmetry.space_group_name_H-M   'P 1'
#
loop_
_entity.id
_entity.type
_entity.pdbx_description
1 polymer ?
#
loop_
_entity_poly.entity_id
_entity_poly.type
_entity_poly.pdbx_seq_one_letter_code
_entity_poly.pdbx_strand_id
1 'polypeptide(L)'
;MIERCLGTQRLRRLQRVWRQGKVTLLCLVLTVVVLRGTIGAGKFGTPEQDIEEIREHFFYSRKRAETHRVLVEVSSKTTSTKDGAGDSNNNYENFDFKKIFVDEEKALDRSKPYSLGPKISDWDEQRIDWLKQNPSFPNFVAANKPRVLLVTGSAPKPCENPVGDHYLLKSIKNKIDYCRIHGIEIFYNMALLDAEMAGFWAKLPLIRKLLLSHPEIEFLWWMDSDAMFTDMVFELPWERYEDYNLVMHGWKEMVYDQKNWIGLNTGSFLIRNSQWALDLLDAWAPMGPKGRIREEAGKVLTRELKDRPAFEADDQSAMVYLLATEREKWGGKVYLESGYYLHGYWGILVDRYEEMIENHKPGFGDHRWPLVTHFVGCKPCGKFGDYPVERCLRQMDRAFNFGDNQILQMYGFTHKSLGSRSVKPTRSQTDRPPHRVLVEISSETTTSTGDGNGNNYETFDFNKIFVDEGDEEKSEENRNKPYSLGPKISDWDEQRRDWLKQNPSFPNFVAPNKPRVLLVTGSAPKPCENPVGDHYLLKSIKNKIDYCRIHGIEIFYNMALLDAEMAGFWAKLPLIRKLLLSHPEIEFLWWMDSDAMFTDMVFELPWERYKDYNLVMHGWNEMVYDQKNWIGLNTGSFLLRNSQWALDLLDAWAPMGPKGKIREEAGKVLTRELKDRPAFEADDQSAMVYLLATEREKWGGKVYLESGYYLHGYWGILVDRYEEMIENHKPGFGDHRWPLVTHFVGCKPCGKFGDYPVERCLRQMDRAFNFGDNQILQTYGFTHKSLGSRRVKPTRNQTDRPLDAKDEFGLLHPSFKAAKLTT
;
A
#
# COMPACT_ATOMS: atom_id res chain seq x y z
N MET A 1 13.99 17.49 -59.88
CA MET A 1 12.72 17.86 -59.22
C MET A 1 12.93 18.25 -57.74
N ILE A 2 14.04 18.92 -57.40
CA ILE A 2 14.31 19.60 -56.10
C ILE A 2 14.94 20.97 -56.41
N GLU A 3 14.53 21.61 -57.51
CA GLU A 3 14.99 22.95 -57.91
C GLU A 3 13.84 23.98 -57.95
N ARG A 4 12.63 23.59 -57.53
CA ARG A 4 11.46 24.50 -57.48
C ARG A 4 10.95 24.85 -56.09
N CYS A 5 11.67 24.52 -55.01
CA CYS A 5 11.24 24.89 -53.65
C CYS A 5 12.31 25.53 -52.74
N LEU A 6 13.58 25.62 -53.14
CA LEU A 6 14.61 26.24 -52.29
C LEU A 6 15.55 27.12 -53.11
N GLY A 7 15.42 28.44 -52.94
CA GLY A 7 16.23 29.45 -53.64
C GLY A 7 17.74 29.29 -53.42
N THR A 8 18.51 29.76 -54.42
CA THR A 8 19.97 29.63 -54.58
C THR A 8 20.82 30.16 -53.41
N GLN A 9 20.25 30.94 -52.49
CA GLN A 9 20.93 31.36 -51.25
C GLN A 9 20.92 30.31 -50.13
N ARG A 10 19.91 29.42 -50.06
CA ARG A 10 19.82 28.40 -48.99
C ARG A 10 20.73 27.19 -49.25
N LEU A 11 20.99 26.84 -50.51
CA LEU A 11 21.94 25.77 -50.87
C LEU A 11 23.39 26.10 -50.48
N ARG A 12 23.81 27.37 -50.64
CA ARG A 12 25.16 27.82 -50.24
C ARG A 12 25.36 27.86 -48.72
N ARG A 13 24.28 28.06 -47.93
CA ARG A 13 24.31 27.98 -46.46
C ARG A 13 24.42 26.53 -45.98
N LEU A 14 23.67 25.60 -46.58
CA LEU A 14 23.75 24.17 -46.28
C LEU A 14 25.13 23.58 -46.61
N GLN A 15 25.75 23.97 -47.73
CA GLN A 15 27.12 23.54 -48.05
C GLN A 15 28.19 24.06 -47.06
N ARG A 16 28.00 25.24 -46.46
CA ARG A 16 28.91 25.75 -45.40
C ARG A 16 28.75 25.00 -44.08
N VAL A 17 27.52 24.70 -43.67
CA VAL A 17 27.22 23.91 -42.46
C VAL A 17 27.78 22.50 -42.59
N TRP A 18 27.66 21.87 -43.77
CA TRP A 18 28.18 20.53 -44.00
C TRP A 18 29.72 20.47 -44.03
N ARG A 19 30.39 21.53 -44.52
CA ARG A 19 31.85 21.66 -44.42
C ARG A 19 32.32 21.91 -42.98
N GLN A 20 31.58 22.68 -42.18
CA GLN A 20 31.89 22.89 -40.76
C GLN A 20 31.71 21.61 -39.93
N GLY A 21 30.64 20.83 -40.18
CA GLY A 21 30.42 19.55 -39.50
C GLY A 21 31.49 18.49 -39.76
N LYS A 22 32.05 18.43 -40.99
CA LYS A 22 33.17 17.54 -41.31
C LYS A 22 34.46 17.91 -40.60
N VAL A 23 34.74 19.21 -40.43
CA VAL A 23 35.92 19.68 -39.69
C VAL A 23 35.77 19.39 -38.19
N THR A 24 34.58 19.57 -37.61
CA THR A 24 34.33 19.24 -36.19
C THR A 24 34.49 17.74 -35.92
N LEU A 25 34.01 16.86 -36.81
CA LEU A 25 34.19 15.41 -36.67
C LEU A 25 35.66 15.01 -36.79
N LEU A 26 36.41 15.61 -37.74
CA LEU A 26 37.84 15.37 -37.90
C LEU A 26 38.63 15.82 -36.66
N CYS A 27 38.29 16.99 -36.09
CA CYS A 27 38.88 17.48 -34.84
C CYS A 27 38.58 16.55 -33.65
N LEU A 28 37.36 16.00 -33.56
CA LEU A 28 36.98 15.07 -32.50
C LEU A 28 37.76 13.75 -32.60
N VAL A 29 37.91 13.19 -33.81
CA VAL A 29 38.72 11.99 -34.04
C VAL A 29 40.20 12.25 -33.75
N LEU A 30 40.76 13.38 -34.20
CA LEU A 30 42.14 13.78 -33.85
C LEU A 30 42.33 13.94 -32.35
N THR A 31 41.34 14.48 -31.63
CA THR A 31 41.41 14.62 -30.17
C THR A 31 41.42 13.25 -29.48
N VAL A 32 40.62 12.28 -29.94
CA VAL A 32 40.63 10.90 -29.42
C VAL A 32 41.95 10.18 -29.74
N VAL A 33 42.51 10.38 -30.94
CA VAL A 33 43.80 9.80 -31.34
C VAL A 33 44.97 10.41 -30.54
N VAL A 34 44.96 11.73 -30.31
CA VAL A 34 45.97 12.42 -29.50
C VAL A 34 45.83 12.06 -28.02
N LEU A 35 44.61 11.92 -27.48
CA LEU A 35 44.38 11.41 -26.12
C LEU A 35 44.86 9.96 -25.95
N ARG A 36 44.68 9.10 -26.98
CA ARG A 36 45.26 7.75 -27.00
C ARG A 36 46.78 7.72 -27.18
N GLY A 37 47.37 8.73 -27.81
CA GLY A 37 48.82 8.84 -28.01
C GLY A 37 49.58 9.50 -26.84
N THR A 38 48.89 10.23 -25.97
CA THR A 38 49.50 10.97 -24.83
C THR A 38 49.36 10.23 -23.50
N ILE A 39 48.47 9.25 -23.41
CA ILE A 39 48.35 8.35 -22.25
C ILE A 39 48.95 7.01 -22.65
N GLY A 40 50.23 6.81 -22.30
CA GLY A 40 51.06 5.71 -22.76
C GLY A 40 50.46 4.32 -22.54
N ALA A 41 50.64 3.46 -23.55
CA ALA A 41 50.36 2.04 -23.51
C ALA A 41 51.31 1.33 -22.53
N GLY A 42 50.77 0.88 -21.40
CA GLY A 42 51.47 0.01 -20.46
C GLY A 42 50.46 -0.91 -19.75
N LYS A 43 50.39 -2.16 -20.23
CA LYS A 43 49.61 -3.31 -19.71
C LYS A 43 48.09 -3.21 -19.87
N PHE A 44 47.58 -3.59 -21.05
CA PHE A 44 46.24 -4.13 -21.19
C PHE A 44 46.36 -5.65 -21.34
N GLY A 45 45.95 -6.36 -20.29
CA GLY A 45 45.68 -7.80 -20.31
C GLY A 45 44.39 -8.09 -21.09
N THR A 46 44.11 -9.36 -21.31
CA THR A 46 42.89 -9.80 -22.00
C THR A 46 41.63 -9.45 -21.18
N PRO A 47 40.46 -9.29 -21.84
CA PRO A 47 39.21 -8.80 -21.19
C PRO A 47 38.71 -9.63 -20.00
N GLU A 48 39.19 -10.86 -19.82
CA GLU A 48 38.85 -11.70 -18.66
C GLU A 48 39.64 -11.34 -17.39
N GLN A 49 40.90 -10.88 -17.50
CA GLN A 49 41.71 -10.52 -16.34
C GLN A 49 41.34 -9.15 -15.76
N ASP A 50 40.93 -8.19 -16.61
CA ASP A 50 40.44 -6.88 -16.14
C ASP A 50 39.13 -7.01 -15.34
N ILE A 51 38.30 -8.03 -15.63
CA ILE A 51 37.06 -8.29 -14.90
C ILE A 51 37.36 -8.89 -13.51
N GLU A 52 38.38 -9.75 -13.38
CA GLU A 52 38.82 -10.28 -12.08
C GLU A 52 39.56 -9.23 -11.24
N GLU A 53 40.36 -8.36 -11.86
CA GLU A 53 41.10 -7.30 -11.14
C GLU A 53 40.17 -6.15 -10.70
N ILE A 54 39.15 -5.79 -11.49
CA ILE A 54 38.07 -4.88 -11.06
C ILE A 54 37.24 -5.51 -9.93
N ARG A 55 37.01 -6.83 -9.97
CA ARG A 55 36.30 -7.55 -8.90
C ARG A 55 37.08 -7.48 -7.58
N GLU A 56 38.39 -7.71 -7.60
CA GLU A 56 39.28 -7.57 -6.44
C GLU A 56 39.37 -6.12 -5.90
N HIS A 57 39.41 -5.11 -6.79
CA HIS A 57 39.46 -3.69 -6.37
C HIS A 57 38.14 -3.18 -5.77
N PHE A 58 36.99 -3.67 -6.24
CA PHE A 58 35.69 -3.37 -5.63
C PHE A 58 35.51 -4.03 -4.26
N PHE A 59 36.12 -5.20 -4.03
CA PHE A 59 36.13 -5.84 -2.70
C PHE A 59 37.02 -5.10 -1.69
N TYR A 60 38.08 -4.40 -2.13
CA TYR A 60 38.87 -3.54 -1.26
C TYR A 60 38.17 -2.21 -0.91
N SER A 61 37.32 -1.68 -1.80
CA SER A 61 36.54 -0.46 -1.53
C SER A 61 35.33 -0.69 -0.61
N ARG A 62 34.90 -1.95 -0.43
CA ARG A 62 33.94 -2.37 0.62
C ARG A 62 34.43 -2.11 2.06
N LYS A 63 35.72 -1.81 2.27
CA LYS A 63 36.32 -1.61 3.59
C LYS A 63 36.21 -0.19 4.17
N ARG A 64 35.62 0.79 3.45
CA ARG A 64 35.60 2.18 3.94
C ARG A 64 34.40 2.99 3.44
N ALA A 65 33.20 2.70 3.94
CA ALA A 65 32.06 3.61 3.76
C ALA A 65 30.97 3.46 4.84
N GLU A 66 31.31 3.72 6.11
CA GLU A 66 30.43 4.50 6.99
C GLU A 66 31.32 5.47 7.79
N THR A 67 31.14 6.77 7.57
CA THR A 67 31.95 7.80 8.22
C THR A 67 31.45 8.00 9.64
N HIS A 68 32.18 7.45 10.61
CA HIS A 68 32.12 7.87 12.00
C HIS A 68 32.40 9.38 12.11
N ARG A 69 31.45 10.13 12.69
CA ARG A 69 31.68 11.50 13.16
C ARG A 69 32.69 11.45 14.31
N VAL A 70 33.90 11.95 14.07
CA VAL A 70 34.84 12.35 15.12
C VAL A 70 34.49 13.78 15.51
N LEU A 71 34.13 13.98 16.78
CA LEU A 71 34.02 15.29 17.41
C LEU A 71 35.42 15.91 17.48
N VAL A 72 35.61 17.04 16.81
CA VAL A 72 36.71 17.96 17.08
C VAL A 72 36.08 19.22 17.69
N GLU A 73 36.32 19.38 18.99
CA GLU A 73 36.10 20.60 19.75
C GLU A 73 36.99 21.72 19.18
N VAL A 74 36.41 22.82 18.69
CA VAL A 74 37.11 24.10 18.61
C VAL A 74 36.15 25.24 18.95
N SER A 75 36.34 25.74 20.17
CA SER A 75 36.38 27.15 20.59
C SER A 75 35.44 28.17 19.94
N SER A 76 34.56 28.68 20.80
CA SER A 76 33.87 29.97 20.75
C SER A 76 34.69 31.14 20.19
N LYS A 77 34.09 31.92 19.27
CA LYS A 77 34.28 33.39 19.21
C LYS A 77 33.09 34.09 18.57
N THR A 78 32.63 35.10 19.29
CA THR A 78 31.54 36.06 19.07
C THR A 78 31.82 37.04 17.93
N THR A 79 30.83 37.36 17.08
CA THR A 79 30.50 38.75 16.69
C THR A 79 29.15 38.89 15.95
N SER A 80 28.49 39.98 16.29
CA SER A 80 27.20 40.54 15.86
C SER A 80 27.21 41.24 14.48
N THR A 81 26.07 41.27 13.74
CA THR A 81 25.26 42.48 13.39
C THR A 81 24.23 42.29 12.25
N LYS A 82 22.99 42.69 12.56
CA LYS A 82 21.93 43.48 11.83
C LYS A 82 21.57 43.36 10.32
N ASP A 83 20.24 43.25 10.14
CA ASP A 83 19.28 43.92 9.23
C ASP A 83 19.29 43.72 7.69
N GLY A 84 18.08 43.48 7.13
CA GLY A 84 17.74 43.76 5.72
C GLY A 84 16.61 42.91 5.12
N ALA A 85 15.53 43.55 4.67
CA ALA A 85 14.27 42.97 4.20
C ALA A 85 14.23 42.58 2.70
N GLY A 86 13.38 41.59 2.39
CA GLY A 86 12.58 41.44 1.16
C GLY A 86 13.28 41.08 -0.16
N ASP A 87 13.05 39.85 -0.67
CA ASP A 87 12.45 39.67 -1.99
C ASP A 87 11.94 38.22 -2.20
N SER A 88 10.78 38.10 -2.83
CA SER A 88 10.10 36.84 -3.16
C SER A 88 10.61 36.30 -4.50
N ASN A 89 11.15 35.08 -4.49
CA ASN A 89 11.32 34.29 -5.71
C ASN A 89 11.16 32.80 -5.37
N ASN A 90 10.02 32.24 -5.79
CA ASN A 90 9.75 30.80 -5.72
C ASN A 90 10.61 30.07 -6.75
N ASN A 91 11.72 29.49 -6.28
CA ASN A 91 12.54 28.58 -7.08
C ASN A 91 12.56 27.20 -6.42
N TYR A 92 12.02 26.22 -7.14
CA TYR A 92 11.75 24.84 -6.72
C TYR A 92 12.98 23.91 -6.69
N GLU A 93 14.20 24.43 -6.54
CA GLU A 93 15.40 23.59 -6.71
C GLU A 93 16.44 23.64 -5.58
N ASN A 94 16.14 24.20 -4.40
CA ASN A 94 17.15 24.21 -3.33
C ASN A 94 16.61 24.09 -1.91
N PHE A 95 15.69 23.14 -1.69
CA PHE A 95 15.22 22.81 -0.34
C PHE A 95 15.97 21.59 0.22
N ASP A 96 16.85 21.82 1.20
CA ASP A 96 17.61 20.76 1.87
C ASP A 96 16.77 20.06 2.95
N PHE A 97 16.16 18.93 2.58
CA PHE A 97 15.36 18.08 3.47
C PHE A 97 16.09 17.58 4.72
N LYS A 98 17.43 17.67 4.78
CA LYS A 98 18.21 17.20 5.94
C LYS A 98 18.08 18.12 7.16
N LYS A 99 17.60 19.35 7.01
CA LYS A 99 17.49 20.32 8.12
C LYS A 99 16.26 20.17 9.01
N ILE A 100 15.29 19.32 8.66
CA ILE A 100 14.07 19.13 9.48
C ILE A 100 14.31 18.14 10.64
N PHE A 101 15.42 17.40 10.68
CA PHE A 101 15.57 16.29 11.62
C PHE A 101 17.00 16.15 12.15
N VAL A 102 17.28 16.81 13.28
CA VAL A 102 18.42 16.45 14.14
C VAL A 102 17.91 16.37 15.56
N ASP A 103 17.80 15.15 16.11
CA ASP A 103 17.52 14.96 17.53
C ASP A 103 18.33 13.79 18.10
N GLU A 104 19.01 14.12 19.19
CA GLU A 104 20.13 13.43 19.86
C GLU A 104 19.87 11.95 20.22
N GLU A 105 20.95 11.16 20.18
CA GLU A 105 20.99 9.77 20.65
C GLU A 105 21.33 9.71 22.14
N LYS A 106 20.53 9.00 22.93
CA LYS A 106 20.93 8.58 24.28
C LYS A 106 21.74 7.29 24.20
N ALA A 107 22.87 7.25 24.91
CA ALA A 107 23.71 6.08 25.04
C ALA A 107 23.01 4.98 25.89
N LEU A 108 23.02 3.74 25.39
CA LEU A 108 22.47 2.55 26.07
C LEU A 108 23.60 1.80 26.81
N ASP A 109 23.27 1.19 27.95
CA ASP A 109 24.17 0.34 28.76
C ASP A 109 24.40 -1.01 28.05
N ARG A 110 25.65 -1.28 27.66
CA ARG A 110 26.07 -2.43 26.85
C ARG A 110 26.42 -3.70 27.66
N SER A 111 26.11 -3.72 28.97
CA SER A 111 26.56 -4.78 29.88
C SER A 111 25.63 -5.99 30.00
N LYS A 112 24.38 -5.91 29.51
CA LYS A 112 23.39 -7.02 29.59
C LYS A 112 23.15 -7.67 28.22
N PRO A 113 22.96 -9.01 28.17
CA PRO A 113 22.54 -9.67 26.94
C PRO A 113 21.14 -9.17 26.52
N TYR A 114 20.95 -9.02 25.21
CA TYR A 114 19.67 -8.60 24.63
C TYR A 114 18.56 -9.59 24.96
N SER A 115 17.34 -9.08 25.17
CA SER A 115 16.14 -9.88 25.39
C SER A 115 14.94 -9.21 24.72
N LEU A 116 14.09 -10.00 24.06
CA LEU A 116 12.84 -9.51 23.46
C LEU A 116 11.79 -9.10 24.51
N GLY A 117 11.96 -9.55 25.76
CA GLY A 117 11.16 -9.17 26.91
C GLY A 117 11.19 -10.22 28.02
N PRO A 118 10.41 -10.03 29.10
CA PRO A 118 10.34 -10.97 30.22
C PRO A 118 10.04 -12.39 29.73
N LYS A 119 10.70 -13.38 30.34
CA LYS A 119 10.49 -14.78 29.98
C LYS A 119 9.06 -15.20 30.34
N ILE A 120 8.40 -15.85 29.40
CA ILE A 120 7.09 -16.50 29.58
C ILE A 120 7.32 -17.98 29.34
N SER A 121 6.74 -18.83 30.20
CA SER A 121 6.90 -20.29 30.16
C SER A 121 5.57 -21.05 30.18
N ASP A 122 4.45 -20.36 30.36
CA ASP A 122 3.09 -20.88 30.47
C ASP A 122 2.15 -20.28 29.40
N TRP A 123 2.68 -19.83 28.25
CA TRP A 123 1.86 -19.12 27.25
C TRP A 123 0.73 -19.97 26.67
N ASP A 124 0.96 -21.27 26.45
CA ASP A 124 -0.09 -22.14 25.94
C ASP A 124 -1.26 -22.28 26.92
N GLU A 125 -0.96 -22.34 28.23
CA GLU A 125 -1.96 -22.38 29.30
C GLU A 125 -2.74 -21.06 29.37
N GLN A 126 -2.02 -19.93 29.38
CA GLN A 126 -2.64 -18.58 29.35
C GLN A 126 -3.57 -18.42 28.14
N ARG A 127 -3.14 -18.86 26.95
CA ARG A 127 -3.92 -18.74 25.72
C ARG A 127 -5.15 -19.65 25.72
N ILE A 128 -5.02 -20.89 26.19
CA ILE A 128 -6.15 -21.82 26.32
C ILE A 128 -7.22 -21.25 27.27
N ASP A 129 -6.81 -20.71 28.40
CA ASP A 129 -7.75 -20.14 29.37
C ASP A 129 -8.42 -18.88 28.83
N TRP A 130 -7.68 -18.02 28.11
CA TRP A 130 -8.25 -16.87 27.44
C TRP A 130 -9.27 -17.25 26.37
N LEU A 131 -8.98 -18.25 25.52
CA LEU A 131 -9.89 -18.71 24.47
C LEU A 131 -11.19 -19.28 25.06
N LYS A 132 -11.11 -20.01 26.18
CA LYS A 132 -12.31 -20.48 26.91
C LYS A 132 -13.15 -19.34 27.47
N GLN A 133 -12.50 -18.28 27.94
CA GLN A 133 -13.18 -17.09 28.49
C GLN A 133 -13.75 -16.17 27.40
N ASN A 134 -13.23 -16.24 26.17
CA ASN A 134 -13.58 -15.36 25.05
C ASN A 134 -14.04 -16.14 23.81
N PRO A 135 -15.14 -16.92 23.89
CA PRO A 135 -15.59 -17.78 22.80
C PRO A 135 -16.03 -17.01 21.54
N SER A 136 -16.29 -15.70 21.65
CA SER A 136 -16.57 -14.83 20.50
C SER A 136 -15.33 -14.52 19.63
N PHE A 137 -14.13 -14.89 20.09
CA PHE A 137 -12.88 -14.74 19.37
C PHE A 137 -12.19 -16.10 19.18
N PRO A 138 -12.78 -17.00 18.36
CA PRO A 138 -12.18 -18.30 18.16
C PRO A 138 -10.89 -18.18 17.34
N ASN A 139 -9.94 -19.06 17.65
CA ASN A 139 -8.68 -19.22 16.92
C ASN A 139 -8.85 -19.97 15.59
N PHE A 140 -10.01 -20.60 15.37
CA PHE A 140 -10.45 -21.14 14.09
C PHE A 140 -11.74 -20.46 13.64
N VAL A 141 -11.74 -19.85 12.46
CA VAL A 141 -12.92 -19.15 11.90
C VAL A 141 -13.86 -20.11 11.16
N ALA A 142 -13.38 -21.29 10.80
CA ALA A 142 -14.16 -22.44 10.31
C ALA A 142 -13.41 -23.74 10.66
N ALA A 143 -14.04 -24.90 10.45
CA ALA A 143 -13.56 -26.22 10.91
C ALA A 143 -12.04 -26.44 10.72
N ASN A 144 -11.50 -26.12 9.54
CA ASN A 144 -10.08 -26.27 9.22
C ASN A 144 -9.45 -24.95 8.75
N LYS A 145 -10.05 -23.81 9.12
CA LYS A 145 -9.56 -22.48 8.74
C LYS A 145 -9.07 -21.73 9.98
N PRO A 146 -7.74 -21.72 10.25
CA PRO A 146 -7.20 -20.95 11.35
C PRO A 146 -7.45 -19.46 11.15
N ARG A 147 -7.53 -18.71 12.24
CA ARG A 147 -7.52 -17.25 12.20
C ARG A 147 -6.09 -16.79 11.91
N VAL A 148 -5.94 -16.00 10.84
CA VAL A 148 -4.63 -15.55 10.36
C VAL A 148 -4.52 -14.03 10.43
N LEU A 149 -3.40 -13.55 10.96
CA LEU A 149 -2.98 -12.15 10.88
C LEU A 149 -1.78 -12.03 9.94
N LEU A 150 -1.98 -11.42 8.77
CA LEU A 150 -0.87 -11.08 7.88
C LEU A 150 -0.20 -9.80 8.38
N VAL A 151 1.11 -9.89 8.62
CA VAL A 151 1.92 -8.80 9.16
C VAL A 151 2.97 -8.41 8.14
N THR A 152 3.00 -7.11 7.82
CA THR A 152 4.01 -6.51 6.97
C THR A 152 4.40 -5.15 7.53
N GLY A 153 5.39 -4.49 6.95
CA GLY A 153 5.76 -3.15 7.38
C GLY A 153 6.86 -2.53 6.54
N SER A 154 7.06 -1.24 6.77
CA SER A 154 8.12 -0.45 6.15
C SER A 154 8.65 0.58 7.14
N ALA A 155 9.74 1.25 6.78
CA ALA A 155 10.33 2.26 7.65
C ALA A 155 9.38 3.47 7.81
N PRO A 156 9.36 4.14 8.98
CA PRO A 156 8.54 5.33 9.20
C PRO A 156 8.99 6.58 8.44
N LYS A 157 10.15 6.52 7.79
CA LYS A 157 10.69 7.63 7.00
C LYS A 157 10.33 7.41 5.53
N PRO A 158 10.17 8.47 4.72
CA PRO A 158 10.14 8.35 3.28
C PRO A 158 11.35 7.55 2.77
N CYS A 159 11.14 6.83 1.68
CA CYS A 159 12.19 6.08 1.03
C CYS A 159 13.33 6.98 0.57
N GLU A 160 14.55 6.44 0.58
CA GLU A 160 15.72 7.17 0.06
C GLU A 160 15.66 7.30 -1.46
N ASN A 161 15.11 6.28 -2.12
CA ASN A 161 14.62 6.36 -3.49
C ASN A 161 13.14 6.73 -3.44
N PRO A 162 12.74 7.96 -3.84
CA PRO A 162 11.37 8.44 -3.62
C PRO A 162 10.28 7.61 -4.29
N VAL A 163 10.56 7.01 -5.46
CA VAL A 163 9.59 6.11 -6.13
C VAL A 163 9.36 4.83 -5.32
N GLY A 164 10.24 4.49 -4.38
CA GLY A 164 10.10 3.33 -3.50
C GLY A 164 8.80 3.35 -2.69
N ASP A 165 8.34 4.52 -2.23
CA ASP A 165 7.06 4.64 -1.51
C ASP A 165 5.87 4.26 -2.40
N HIS A 166 5.94 4.56 -3.71
CA HIS A 166 4.91 4.13 -4.66
C HIS A 166 4.83 2.60 -4.77
N TYR A 167 5.97 1.91 -4.80
CA TYR A 167 6.00 0.45 -4.83
C TYR A 167 5.57 -0.19 -3.50
N LEU A 168 5.85 0.46 -2.37
CA LEU A 168 5.28 0.07 -1.07
C LEU A 168 3.75 0.19 -1.10
N LEU A 169 3.22 1.27 -1.69
CA LEU A 169 1.78 1.49 -1.83
C LEU A 169 1.11 0.43 -2.73
N LYS A 170 1.73 0.11 -3.87
CA LYS A 170 1.28 -0.99 -4.75
C LYS A 170 1.31 -2.34 -4.06
N SER A 171 2.38 -2.61 -3.30
CA SER A 171 2.53 -3.85 -2.53
C SER A 171 1.45 -4.00 -1.45
N ILE A 172 1.13 -2.94 -0.70
CA ILE A 172 0.07 -3.03 0.29
C ILE A 172 -1.32 -3.14 -0.35
N LYS A 173 -1.59 -2.46 -1.48
CA LYS A 173 -2.82 -2.70 -2.24
C LYS A 173 -2.96 -4.18 -2.62
N ASN A 174 -1.91 -4.78 -3.18
CA ASN A 174 -1.88 -6.19 -3.55
C ASN A 174 -2.21 -7.11 -2.36
N LYS A 175 -1.61 -6.85 -1.18
CA LYS A 175 -1.90 -7.60 0.04
C LYS A 175 -3.33 -7.39 0.56
N ILE A 176 -3.86 -6.16 0.50
CA ILE A 176 -5.26 -5.83 0.83
C ILE A 176 -6.21 -6.68 -0.03
N ASP A 177 -5.96 -6.75 -1.34
CA ASP A 177 -6.82 -7.48 -2.26
C ASP A 177 -6.83 -8.99 -1.97
N TYR A 178 -5.67 -9.61 -1.78
CA TYR A 178 -5.57 -11.02 -1.38
C TYR A 178 -6.27 -11.27 -0.03
N CYS A 179 -5.94 -10.49 1.00
CA CYS A 179 -6.49 -10.71 2.33
C CYS A 179 -8.01 -10.50 2.39
N ARG A 180 -8.56 -9.56 1.61
CA ARG A 180 -10.02 -9.37 1.51
C ARG A 180 -10.71 -10.59 0.89
N ILE A 181 -10.13 -11.17 -0.16
CA ILE A 181 -10.68 -12.38 -0.79
C ILE A 181 -10.63 -13.57 0.18
N HIS A 182 -9.50 -13.73 0.88
CA HIS A 182 -9.21 -14.89 1.71
C HIS A 182 -9.68 -14.75 3.17
N GLY A 183 -10.24 -13.60 3.57
CA GLY A 183 -10.72 -13.36 4.94
C GLY A 183 -9.60 -13.33 5.97
N ILE A 184 -8.47 -12.69 5.63
CA ILE A 184 -7.28 -12.55 6.47
C ILE A 184 -7.19 -11.11 6.99
N GLU A 185 -6.83 -10.93 8.25
CA GLU A 185 -6.62 -9.58 8.81
C GLU A 185 -5.21 -9.07 8.46
N ILE A 186 -5.05 -7.75 8.30
CA ILE A 186 -3.74 -7.12 8.02
C ILE A 186 -3.31 -6.21 9.18
N PHE A 187 -2.04 -6.35 9.58
CA PHE A 187 -1.33 -5.37 10.40
C PHE A 187 -0.15 -4.78 9.61
N TYR A 188 -0.19 -3.48 9.34
CA TYR A 188 0.90 -2.75 8.69
C TYR A 188 1.69 -1.93 9.71
N ASN A 189 2.91 -2.35 10.00
CA ASN A 189 3.78 -1.65 10.95
C ASN A 189 4.58 -0.53 10.27
N MET A 190 4.64 0.63 10.93
CA MET A 190 5.58 1.71 10.62
C MET A 190 6.40 2.15 11.84
N ALA A 191 6.23 1.52 13.01
CA ALA A 191 6.94 1.88 14.23
C ALA A 191 8.21 1.03 14.41
N LEU A 192 9.30 1.68 14.81
CA LEU A 192 10.49 0.98 15.31
C LEU A 192 10.34 0.78 16.82
N LEU A 193 9.88 -0.41 17.22
CA LEU A 193 9.59 -0.75 18.61
C LEU A 193 10.86 -0.90 19.46
N ASP A 194 11.94 -1.33 18.83
CA ASP A 194 13.24 -1.59 19.47
C ASP A 194 14.37 -1.02 18.62
N ALA A 195 15.21 -0.17 19.23
CA ALA A 195 16.29 0.51 18.53
C ALA A 195 17.50 -0.39 18.23
N GLU A 196 17.65 -1.52 18.94
CA GLU A 196 18.72 -2.51 18.75
C GLU A 196 18.38 -3.45 17.57
N MET A 197 17.10 -3.74 17.37
CA MET A 197 16.58 -4.61 16.31
C MET A 197 16.16 -3.83 15.05
N ALA A 198 17.05 -2.96 14.54
CA ALA A 198 16.78 -2.19 13.32
C ALA A 198 16.93 -3.02 12.03
N GLY A 199 16.27 -2.58 10.96
CA GLY A 199 16.32 -3.23 9.64
C GLY A 199 15.40 -4.46 9.57
N PHE A 200 15.84 -5.52 8.89
CA PHE A 200 15.05 -6.75 8.73
C PHE A 200 14.79 -7.46 10.08
N TRP A 201 15.63 -7.22 11.09
CA TRP A 201 15.45 -7.71 12.46
C TRP A 201 14.26 -7.11 13.21
N ALA A 202 13.68 -6.00 12.75
CA ALA A 202 12.56 -5.33 13.42
C ALA A 202 11.29 -6.18 13.48
N LYS A 203 11.21 -7.22 12.64
CA LYS A 203 10.09 -8.17 12.63
C LYS A 203 10.01 -8.99 13.92
N LEU A 204 11.13 -9.34 14.57
CA LEU A 204 11.12 -10.21 15.76
C LEU A 204 10.37 -9.57 16.95
N PRO A 205 10.71 -8.35 17.42
CA PRO A 205 9.97 -7.71 18.51
C PRO A 205 8.49 -7.49 18.17
N LEU A 206 8.18 -7.17 16.90
CA LEU A 206 6.82 -6.97 16.42
C LEU A 206 6.01 -8.26 16.45
N ILE A 207 6.54 -9.35 15.91
CA ILE A 207 5.90 -10.68 15.91
C ILE A 207 5.61 -11.09 17.36
N ARG A 208 6.60 -11.01 18.26
CA ARG A 208 6.40 -11.34 19.68
C ARG A 208 5.27 -10.52 20.29
N LYS A 209 5.26 -9.20 20.04
CA LYS A 209 4.22 -8.31 20.56
C LYS A 209 2.83 -8.69 20.05
N LEU A 210 2.68 -8.97 18.76
CA LEU A 210 1.39 -9.32 18.16
C LEU A 210 0.89 -10.68 18.64
N LEU A 211 1.75 -11.70 18.73
CA LEU A 211 1.36 -13.02 19.27
C LEU A 211 0.81 -12.91 20.69
N LEU A 212 1.48 -12.13 21.55
CA LEU A 212 1.06 -11.92 22.94
C LEU A 212 -0.18 -11.03 23.10
N SER A 213 -0.43 -10.12 22.15
CA SER A 213 -1.57 -9.18 22.22
C SER A 213 -2.84 -9.75 21.57
N HIS A 214 -2.68 -10.75 20.69
CA HIS A 214 -3.75 -11.38 19.94
C HIS A 214 -3.79 -12.90 20.17
N PRO A 215 -4.19 -13.36 21.38
CA PRO A 215 -4.31 -14.79 21.71
C PRO A 215 -5.30 -15.55 20.81
N GLU A 216 -6.23 -14.84 20.16
CA GLU A 216 -7.16 -15.39 19.17
C GLU A 216 -6.52 -15.72 17.82
N ILE A 217 -5.32 -15.23 17.52
CA ILE A 217 -4.63 -15.55 16.26
C ILE A 217 -3.95 -16.90 16.40
N GLU A 218 -4.26 -17.83 15.50
CA GLU A 218 -3.61 -19.14 15.47
C GLU A 218 -2.30 -19.07 14.67
N PHE A 219 -2.32 -18.40 13.51
CA PHE A 219 -1.13 -18.17 12.68
C PHE A 219 -0.89 -16.69 12.40
N LEU A 220 0.33 -16.23 12.68
CA LEU A 220 0.83 -14.97 12.17
C LEU A 220 1.59 -15.25 10.88
N TRP A 221 1.17 -14.60 9.78
CA TRP A 221 1.86 -14.68 8.49
C TRP A 221 2.71 -13.45 8.29
N TRP A 222 4.02 -13.55 8.49
CA TRP A 222 4.93 -12.46 8.13
C TRP A 222 5.12 -12.44 6.62
N MET A 223 4.99 -11.27 6.00
CA MET A 223 5.26 -11.08 4.57
C MET A 223 6.00 -9.76 4.34
N ASP A 224 7.16 -9.82 3.69
CA ASP A 224 7.99 -8.65 3.39
C ASP A 224 7.27 -7.68 2.43
N SER A 225 7.67 -6.40 2.51
CA SER A 225 7.07 -5.34 1.69
C SER A 225 7.35 -5.49 0.19
N ASP A 226 8.41 -6.20 -0.19
CA ASP A 226 8.81 -6.51 -1.57
C ASP A 226 8.40 -7.93 -2.01
N ALA A 227 7.61 -8.64 -1.20
CA ALA A 227 6.90 -9.84 -1.60
C ALA A 227 5.47 -9.49 -2.05
N MET A 228 5.01 -10.03 -3.17
CA MET A 228 3.69 -9.74 -3.74
C MET A 228 2.95 -11.02 -4.08
N PHE A 229 1.64 -11.03 -3.82
CA PHE A 229 0.75 -12.10 -4.26
C PHE A 229 0.57 -12.04 -5.77
N THR A 230 0.82 -13.16 -6.42
CA THR A 230 0.65 -13.35 -7.87
C THR A 230 -0.36 -14.44 -8.20
N ASP A 231 -0.83 -15.20 -7.20
CA ASP A 231 -2.01 -16.06 -7.29
C ASP A 231 -3.05 -15.56 -6.28
N MET A 232 -4.14 -14.96 -6.76
CA MET A 232 -5.23 -14.43 -5.94
C MET A 232 -6.32 -15.47 -5.65
N VAL A 233 -6.16 -16.71 -6.14
CA VAL A 233 -7.12 -17.81 -5.98
C VAL A 233 -6.61 -18.85 -5.00
N PHE A 234 -5.30 -19.09 -4.98
CA PHE A 234 -4.68 -20.08 -4.12
C PHE A 234 -4.87 -19.76 -2.63
N GLU A 235 -5.53 -20.67 -1.91
CA GLU A 235 -5.62 -20.69 -0.45
C GLU A 235 -4.53 -21.63 0.11
N LEU A 236 -3.87 -21.21 1.20
CA LEU A 236 -2.86 -22.04 1.85
C LEU A 236 -3.48 -23.35 2.37
N PRO A 237 -2.82 -24.51 2.21
CA PRO A 237 -3.36 -25.80 2.62
C PRO A 237 -3.24 -26.00 4.14
N TRP A 238 -4.07 -25.30 4.93
CA TRP A 238 -3.95 -25.21 6.40
C TRP A 238 -3.86 -26.56 7.12
N GLU A 239 -4.62 -27.57 6.67
CA GLU A 239 -4.60 -28.94 7.23
C GLU A 239 -3.21 -29.57 7.16
N ARG A 240 -2.42 -29.28 6.11
CA ARG A 240 -1.04 -29.76 5.97
C ARG A 240 -0.14 -29.32 7.13
N TYR A 241 -0.48 -28.21 7.77
CA TYR A 241 0.33 -27.56 8.79
C TYR A 241 -0.17 -27.78 10.22
N GLU A 242 -1.18 -28.64 10.41
CA GLU A 242 -1.82 -28.86 11.72
C GLU A 242 -0.81 -29.19 12.83
N ASP A 243 0.21 -29.99 12.52
CA ASP A 243 1.23 -30.44 13.47
C ASP A 243 2.48 -29.54 13.56
N TYR A 244 2.53 -28.46 12.76
CA TYR A 244 3.71 -27.59 12.63
C TYR A 244 3.47 -26.21 13.23
N ASN A 245 4.55 -25.59 13.72
CA ASN A 245 4.50 -24.26 14.35
C ASN A 245 5.22 -23.20 13.51
N LEU A 246 6.09 -23.59 12.58
CA LEU A 246 6.76 -22.69 11.66
C LEU A 246 6.71 -23.29 10.26
N VAL A 247 6.23 -22.51 9.29
CA VAL A 247 6.18 -22.91 7.88
C VAL A 247 6.93 -21.87 7.06
N MET A 248 7.99 -22.30 6.38
CA MET A 248 8.82 -21.45 5.52
C MET A 248 9.00 -22.13 4.17
N HIS A 249 9.10 -21.35 3.10
CA HIS A 249 9.57 -21.91 1.84
C HIS A 249 11.03 -22.34 1.97
N GLY A 250 11.36 -23.56 1.55
CA GLY A 250 12.73 -24.08 1.58
C GLY A 250 12.83 -25.58 1.38
N TRP A 251 14.06 -26.08 1.42
CA TRP A 251 14.37 -27.50 1.23
C TRP A 251 15.19 -28.05 2.39
N LYS A 252 14.76 -29.20 2.93
CA LYS A 252 15.44 -29.87 4.06
C LYS A 252 16.92 -30.11 3.79
N GLU A 253 17.26 -30.61 2.61
CA GLU A 253 18.65 -30.89 2.22
C GLU A 253 19.50 -29.60 2.18
N MET A 254 18.95 -28.51 1.67
CA MET A 254 19.68 -27.24 1.59
C MET A 254 19.92 -26.63 2.97
N VAL A 255 18.96 -26.76 3.90
CA VAL A 255 19.07 -26.18 5.25
C VAL A 255 19.91 -27.07 6.17
N TYR A 256 19.55 -28.34 6.32
CA TYR A 256 20.14 -29.21 7.35
C TYR A 256 21.47 -29.84 6.91
N ASP A 257 21.60 -30.20 5.63
CA ASP A 257 22.76 -30.95 5.15
C ASP A 257 23.80 -30.01 4.52
N GLN A 258 23.35 -29.12 3.62
CA GLN A 258 24.25 -28.18 2.93
C GLN A 258 24.53 -26.90 3.72
N LYS A 259 23.70 -26.57 4.71
CA LYS A 259 23.75 -25.30 5.46
C LYS A 259 23.80 -24.07 4.55
N ASN A 260 23.03 -24.09 3.47
CA ASN A 260 22.99 -23.02 2.49
C ASN A 260 22.13 -21.85 3.02
N TRP A 261 22.66 -20.63 2.98
CA TRP A 261 21.98 -19.45 3.51
C TRP A 261 20.66 -19.08 2.78
N ILE A 262 20.47 -19.59 1.57
CA ILE A 262 19.21 -19.49 0.80
C ILE A 262 18.41 -20.79 0.79
N GLY A 263 18.74 -21.75 1.65
CA GLY A 263 18.00 -23.01 1.76
C GLY A 263 16.55 -22.85 2.26
N LEU A 264 16.25 -21.71 2.88
CA LEU A 264 14.92 -21.26 3.26
C LEU A 264 14.78 -19.74 3.07
N ASN A 265 13.56 -19.21 3.14
CA ASN A 265 13.32 -17.76 3.11
C ASN A 265 12.48 -17.29 4.31
N THR A 266 12.87 -16.16 4.91
CA THR A 266 12.18 -15.53 6.05
C THR A 266 11.41 -14.26 5.67
N GLY A 267 11.16 -14.07 4.37
CA GLY A 267 10.35 -12.97 3.86
C GLY A 267 8.89 -13.32 3.61
N SER A 268 8.52 -14.60 3.69
CA SER A 268 7.13 -15.05 3.72
C SER A 268 7.05 -16.36 4.51
N PHE A 269 6.49 -16.32 5.71
CA PHE A 269 6.40 -17.49 6.58
C PHE A 269 5.22 -17.42 7.56
N LEU A 270 4.76 -18.59 8.00
CA LEU A 270 3.73 -18.75 9.02
C LEU A 270 4.38 -19.11 10.34
N ILE A 271 3.99 -18.44 11.43
CA ILE A 271 4.39 -18.80 12.80
C ILE A 271 3.14 -18.96 13.67
N ARG A 272 3.00 -20.12 14.31
CA ARG A 272 1.87 -20.45 15.17
C ARG A 272 1.98 -19.73 16.51
N ASN A 273 0.88 -19.17 16.99
CA ASN A 273 0.83 -18.59 18.32
C ASN A 273 0.91 -19.70 19.39
N SER A 274 2.10 -19.88 19.96
CA SER A 274 2.41 -20.99 20.87
C SER A 274 3.61 -20.66 21.75
N GLN A 275 3.76 -21.36 22.88
CA GLN A 275 4.95 -21.22 23.73
C GLN A 275 6.23 -21.52 22.93
N TRP A 276 6.17 -22.54 22.07
CA TRP A 276 7.26 -22.91 21.15
C TRP A 276 7.72 -21.74 20.28
N ALA A 277 6.80 -20.92 19.77
CA ALA A 277 7.15 -19.76 18.95
C ALA A 277 7.84 -18.66 19.76
N LEU A 278 7.43 -18.44 21.02
CA LEU A 278 8.12 -17.49 21.91
C LEU A 278 9.56 -17.94 22.18
N ASP A 279 9.75 -19.23 22.43
CA ASP A 279 11.08 -19.81 22.66
C ASP A 279 11.96 -19.73 21.40
N LEU A 280 11.38 -19.95 20.21
CA LEU A 280 12.08 -19.80 18.94
C LEU A 280 12.54 -18.34 18.74
N LEU A 281 11.68 -17.36 19.02
CA LEU A 281 12.02 -15.94 18.87
C LEU A 281 13.17 -15.56 19.81
N ASP A 282 13.17 -16.05 21.05
CA ASP A 282 14.27 -15.86 22.00
C ASP A 282 15.59 -16.46 21.48
N ALA A 283 15.54 -17.62 20.81
CA ALA A 283 16.71 -18.28 20.21
C ALA A 283 17.18 -17.63 18.90
N TRP A 284 16.28 -16.95 18.18
CA TRP A 284 16.57 -16.31 16.90
C TRP A 284 17.16 -14.90 17.05
N ALA A 285 16.71 -14.15 18.06
CA ALA A 285 17.13 -12.78 18.34
C ALA A 285 18.63 -12.52 18.64
N PRO A 286 19.45 -13.44 19.19
CA PRO A 286 20.79 -13.10 19.71
C PRO A 286 21.77 -12.50 18.68
N MET A 287 21.60 -12.82 17.39
CA MET A 287 22.43 -12.26 16.32
C MET A 287 21.93 -10.91 15.77
N GLY A 288 20.79 -10.44 16.28
CA GLY A 288 20.10 -9.25 15.79
C GLY A 288 20.57 -7.89 16.33
N PRO A 289 21.05 -7.71 17.56
CA PRO A 289 21.42 -6.39 18.08
C PRO A 289 22.48 -5.68 17.23
N LYS A 290 22.13 -4.51 16.68
CA LYS A 290 22.98 -3.74 15.76
C LYS A 290 24.34 -3.37 16.35
N GLY A 291 25.33 -3.15 15.48
CA GLY A 291 26.71 -2.86 15.84
C GLY A 291 27.52 -4.14 16.04
N ARG A 292 28.43 -4.13 17.02
CA ARG A 292 29.44 -5.19 17.20
C ARG A 292 28.87 -6.62 17.21
N ILE A 293 27.75 -6.84 17.90
CA ILE A 293 27.12 -8.17 18.00
C ILE A 293 26.72 -8.69 16.61
N ARG A 294 25.94 -7.91 15.86
CA ARG A 294 25.49 -8.26 14.51
C ARG A 294 26.64 -8.38 13.51
N GLU A 295 27.67 -7.55 13.62
CA GLU A 295 28.87 -7.61 12.78
C GLU A 295 29.69 -8.90 13.04
N GLU A 296 29.91 -9.26 14.31
CA GLU A 296 30.63 -10.48 14.69
C GLU A 296 29.82 -11.73 14.33
N ALA A 297 28.52 -11.73 14.57
CA ALA A 297 27.62 -12.79 14.15
C ALA A 297 27.62 -12.96 12.62
N GLY A 298 27.66 -11.87 11.85
CA GLY A 298 27.77 -11.92 10.39
C GLY A 298 29.02 -12.65 9.89
N LYS A 299 30.15 -12.49 10.58
CA LYS A 299 31.39 -13.23 10.29
C LYS A 299 31.25 -14.72 10.59
N VAL A 300 30.58 -15.08 11.69
CA VAL A 300 30.27 -16.48 12.03
C VAL A 300 29.39 -17.09 10.94
N LEU A 301 28.27 -16.44 10.59
CA LEU A 301 27.35 -16.92 9.57
C LEU A 301 28.03 -17.10 8.20
N THR A 302 28.90 -16.16 7.81
CA THR A 302 29.67 -16.26 6.55
C THR A 302 30.64 -17.44 6.54
N ARG A 303 31.16 -17.83 7.71
CA ARG A 303 32.07 -18.98 7.85
C ARG A 303 31.33 -20.31 7.86
N GLU A 304 30.18 -20.36 8.54
CA GLU A 304 29.44 -21.61 8.81
C GLU A 304 28.42 -21.95 7.73
N LEU A 305 27.89 -20.94 7.01
CA LEU A 305 26.87 -21.14 5.99
C LEU A 305 27.48 -21.11 4.59
N LYS A 306 27.06 -22.09 3.79
CA LYS A 306 27.47 -22.22 2.39
C LYS A 306 26.92 -21.05 1.56
N ASP A 307 27.74 -20.55 0.65
CA ASP A 307 27.44 -19.51 -0.36
C ASP A 307 27.01 -18.14 0.20
N ARG A 308 27.10 -17.92 1.52
CA ARG A 308 26.74 -16.64 2.12
C ARG A 308 27.82 -15.58 1.84
N PRO A 309 27.48 -14.42 1.27
CA PRO A 309 28.46 -13.34 1.12
C PRO A 309 28.81 -12.68 2.47
N ALA A 310 29.93 -11.96 2.51
CA ALA A 310 30.36 -11.25 3.71
C ALA A 310 29.57 -9.95 3.91
N PHE A 311 28.68 -9.95 4.91
CA PHE A 311 27.95 -8.79 5.44
C PHE A 311 27.47 -9.10 6.87
N GLU A 312 26.90 -8.09 7.55
CA GLU A 312 26.29 -8.21 8.88
C GLU A 312 25.29 -9.37 8.98
N ALA A 313 25.03 -9.88 10.18
CA ALA A 313 24.00 -10.90 10.37
C ALA A 313 22.61 -10.43 9.95
N ASP A 314 21.91 -11.28 9.21
CA ASP A 314 20.51 -11.14 8.80
C ASP A 314 19.66 -12.24 9.43
N ASP A 315 18.36 -11.99 9.53
CA ASP A 315 17.41 -12.91 10.15
C ASP A 315 17.33 -14.25 9.40
N GLN A 316 17.40 -14.26 8.07
CA GLN A 316 17.34 -15.49 7.27
C GLN A 316 18.52 -16.42 7.56
N SER A 317 19.73 -15.90 7.48
CA SER A 317 20.96 -16.65 7.77
C SER A 317 20.98 -17.14 9.21
N ALA A 318 20.54 -16.32 10.17
CA ALA A 318 20.45 -16.74 11.57
C ALA A 318 19.44 -17.89 11.75
N MET A 319 18.32 -17.90 11.03
CA MET A 319 17.36 -19.02 11.06
C MET A 319 17.96 -20.30 10.46
N VAL A 320 18.64 -20.21 9.31
CA VAL A 320 19.36 -21.37 8.73
C VAL A 320 20.36 -21.94 9.73
N TYR A 321 21.17 -21.08 10.33
CA TYR A 321 22.18 -21.47 11.32
C TYR A 321 21.55 -22.15 12.53
N LEU A 322 20.47 -21.58 13.09
CA LEU A 322 19.74 -22.13 14.23
C LEU A 322 19.16 -23.51 13.90
N LEU A 323 18.47 -23.66 12.77
CA LEU A 323 17.86 -24.94 12.39
C LEU A 323 18.90 -26.01 12.06
N ALA A 324 20.01 -25.64 11.42
CA ALA A 324 21.08 -26.57 11.09
C ALA A 324 21.87 -27.04 12.33
N THR A 325 22.02 -26.20 13.35
CA THR A 325 22.78 -26.51 14.56
C THR A 325 21.95 -27.11 15.68
N GLU A 326 20.66 -26.77 15.77
CA GLU A 326 19.72 -27.23 16.80
C GLU A 326 18.53 -28.01 16.20
N ARG A 327 18.79 -28.84 15.17
CA ARG A 327 17.75 -29.61 14.45
C ARG A 327 16.87 -30.44 15.37
N GLU A 328 17.46 -31.15 16.32
CA GLU A 328 16.71 -32.01 17.26
C GLU A 328 15.71 -31.23 18.12
N LYS A 329 16.02 -29.97 18.41
CA LYS A 329 15.18 -29.11 19.25
C LYS A 329 14.04 -28.45 18.46
N TRP A 330 14.32 -27.97 17.24
CA TRP A 330 13.37 -27.16 16.48
C TRP A 330 12.75 -27.90 15.29
N GLY A 331 13.53 -28.73 14.59
CA GLY A 331 13.19 -29.27 13.28
C GLY A 331 11.90 -30.10 13.23
N GLY A 332 11.52 -30.74 14.34
CA GLY A 332 10.26 -31.50 14.43
C GLY A 332 8.98 -30.66 14.27
N LYS A 333 9.06 -29.34 14.53
CA LYS A 333 7.93 -28.40 14.41
C LYS A 333 8.07 -27.39 13.26
N VAL A 334 9.10 -27.56 12.42
CA VAL A 334 9.33 -26.74 11.22
C VAL A 334 8.94 -27.51 9.96
N TYR A 335 8.08 -26.91 9.14
CA TYR A 335 7.76 -27.37 7.80
C TYR A 335 8.51 -26.51 6.77
N LEU A 336 9.38 -27.15 5.98
CA LEU A 336 10.03 -26.52 4.82
C LEU A 336 9.23 -26.85 3.56
N GLU A 337 8.45 -25.88 3.12
CA GLU A 337 7.51 -25.98 1.99
C GLU A 337 8.23 -25.74 0.65
N SER A 338 7.93 -26.57 -0.34
CA SER A 338 8.47 -26.46 -1.70
C SER A 338 7.49 -26.94 -2.78
N GLY A 339 6.28 -27.36 -2.39
CA GLY A 339 5.23 -27.77 -3.31
C GLY A 339 4.52 -26.58 -3.97
N TYR A 340 4.64 -25.38 -3.41
CA TYR A 340 4.18 -24.13 -4.00
C TYR A 340 5.06 -22.98 -3.51
N TYR A 341 4.99 -21.82 -4.18
CA TYR A 341 5.81 -20.66 -3.87
C TYR A 341 5.23 -19.82 -2.74
N LEU A 342 5.29 -20.32 -1.49
CA LEU A 342 5.10 -19.48 -0.31
C LEU A 342 6.08 -18.30 -0.31
N HIS A 343 7.26 -18.53 -0.87
CA HIS A 343 8.18 -17.52 -1.38
C HIS A 343 8.65 -17.97 -2.77
N GLY A 344 8.53 -17.12 -3.78
CA GLY A 344 9.03 -17.37 -5.13
C GLY A 344 10.10 -16.34 -5.51
N TYR A 345 11.30 -16.80 -5.83
CA TYR A 345 12.39 -15.91 -6.26
C TYR A 345 12.04 -15.26 -7.60
N TRP A 346 11.90 -13.93 -7.62
CA TRP A 346 11.42 -13.19 -8.78
C TRP A 346 12.23 -13.45 -10.06
N GLY A 347 13.56 -13.62 -9.95
CA GLY A 347 14.46 -13.74 -11.09
C GLY A 347 14.21 -14.93 -12.02
N ILE A 348 13.48 -15.96 -11.56
CA ILE A 348 13.11 -17.13 -12.37
C ILE A 348 11.61 -17.16 -12.74
N LEU A 349 10.82 -16.22 -12.21
CA LEU A 349 9.36 -16.22 -12.35
C LEU A 349 8.87 -15.14 -13.32
N VAL A 350 9.38 -13.91 -13.19
CA VAL A 350 8.76 -12.73 -13.82
C VAL A 350 8.84 -12.73 -15.35
N ASP A 351 9.81 -13.45 -15.91
CA ASP A 351 9.99 -13.60 -17.36
C ASP A 351 9.08 -14.71 -17.94
N ARG A 352 8.39 -15.48 -17.09
CA ARG A 352 7.47 -16.57 -17.46
C ARG A 352 5.99 -16.21 -17.34
N TYR A 353 5.64 -14.99 -16.93
CA TYR A 353 4.23 -14.63 -16.71
C TYR A 353 3.35 -14.76 -17.95
N GLU A 354 3.85 -14.38 -19.13
CA GLU A 354 3.11 -14.56 -20.38
C GLU A 354 2.89 -16.05 -20.70
N GLU A 355 3.90 -16.90 -20.49
CA GLU A 355 3.78 -18.36 -20.61
C GLU A 355 2.72 -18.91 -19.65
N MET A 356 2.67 -18.42 -18.41
CA MET A 356 1.68 -18.83 -17.41
C MET A 356 0.26 -18.42 -17.81
N ILE A 357 0.07 -17.20 -18.35
CA ILE A 357 -1.24 -16.71 -18.82
C ILE A 357 -1.76 -17.55 -19.99
N GLU A 358 -0.86 -17.97 -20.89
CA GLU A 358 -1.24 -18.75 -22.07
C GLU A 358 -1.56 -20.21 -21.72
N ASN A 359 -0.75 -20.84 -20.87
CA ASN A 359 -0.79 -22.28 -20.65
C ASN A 359 -1.54 -22.70 -19.38
N HIS A 360 -1.78 -21.78 -18.43
CA HIS A 360 -2.27 -22.08 -17.10
C HIS A 360 -3.35 -21.09 -16.63
N LYS A 361 -3.83 -21.30 -15.40
CA LYS A 361 -4.83 -20.47 -14.70
C LYS A 361 -4.41 -20.30 -13.24
N PRO A 362 -4.85 -19.24 -12.53
CA PRO A 362 -4.59 -19.08 -11.10
C PRO A 362 -5.24 -20.21 -10.27
N GLY A 363 -4.66 -20.51 -9.11
CA GLY A 363 -5.10 -21.54 -8.18
C GLY A 363 -4.07 -22.66 -7.96
N PHE A 364 -2.95 -22.67 -8.69
CA PHE A 364 -1.89 -23.67 -8.50
C PHE A 364 -0.89 -23.28 -7.41
N GLY A 365 -0.58 -21.99 -7.25
CA GLY A 365 0.41 -21.49 -6.29
C GLY A 365 1.88 -21.79 -6.60
N ASP A 366 2.20 -22.57 -7.64
CA ASP A 366 3.54 -23.11 -7.94
C ASP A 366 4.14 -22.56 -9.25
N HIS A 367 5.06 -23.32 -9.89
CA HIS A 367 5.70 -22.96 -11.17
C HIS A 367 4.75 -22.72 -12.34
N ARG A 368 3.49 -23.16 -12.25
CA ARG A 368 2.44 -22.89 -13.24
C ARG A 368 1.77 -21.54 -12.99
N TRP A 369 1.65 -21.14 -11.73
CA TRP A 369 1.11 -19.85 -11.32
C TRP A 369 1.55 -19.53 -9.88
N PRO A 370 2.60 -18.72 -9.66
CA PRO A 370 3.25 -18.61 -8.36
C PRO A 370 2.37 -17.87 -7.35
N LEU A 371 2.23 -18.40 -6.13
CA LEU A 371 1.52 -17.69 -5.05
C LEU A 371 2.21 -16.37 -4.72
N VAL A 372 3.50 -16.40 -4.41
CA VAL A 372 4.29 -15.21 -4.08
C VAL A 372 5.40 -15.01 -5.09
N THR A 373 5.50 -13.80 -5.62
CA THR A 373 6.71 -13.29 -6.28
C THR A 373 7.43 -12.34 -5.33
N HIS A 374 8.65 -12.68 -4.92
CA HIS A 374 9.44 -11.96 -3.94
C HIS A 374 10.69 -11.34 -4.57
N PHE A 375 10.78 -10.01 -4.53
CA PHE A 375 11.82 -9.18 -5.15
C PHE A 375 13.09 -9.04 -4.30
N VAL A 376 13.56 -10.16 -3.76
CA VAL A 376 14.77 -10.23 -2.93
C VAL A 376 15.94 -9.57 -3.65
N GLY A 377 16.66 -8.70 -2.95
CA GLY A 377 17.82 -7.96 -3.47
C GLY A 377 17.49 -6.70 -4.27
N CYS A 378 16.23 -6.42 -4.63
CA CYS A 378 15.88 -5.23 -5.41
C CYS A 378 15.93 -3.92 -4.59
N LYS A 379 15.58 -3.98 -3.29
CA LYS A 379 15.58 -2.85 -2.35
C LYS A 379 15.01 -1.53 -2.94
N PRO A 380 13.76 -1.51 -3.43
CA PRO A 380 13.20 -0.35 -4.16
C PRO A 380 13.17 0.94 -3.33
N CYS A 381 13.13 0.84 -2.00
CA CYS A 381 13.15 1.97 -1.06
C CYS A 381 14.56 2.46 -0.69
N GLY A 382 15.58 1.62 -0.86
CA GLY A 382 16.98 1.90 -0.54
C GLY A 382 17.79 2.36 -1.75
N LYS A 383 19.12 2.48 -1.59
CA LYS A 383 20.05 2.90 -2.66
C LYS A 383 20.89 1.78 -3.28
N PHE A 384 21.14 0.70 -2.56
CA PHE A 384 22.10 -0.34 -2.95
C PHE A 384 21.44 -1.72 -3.01
N GLY A 385 20.70 -1.96 -4.10
CA GLY A 385 20.19 -3.28 -4.47
C GLY A 385 21.27 -4.14 -5.14
N ASP A 386 21.10 -5.46 -5.10
CA ASP A 386 21.97 -6.43 -5.75
C ASP A 386 21.70 -6.56 -7.26
N TYR A 387 20.58 -5.98 -7.72
CA TYR A 387 20.12 -5.99 -9.11
C TYR A 387 19.91 -4.57 -9.64
N PRO A 388 19.96 -4.37 -10.96
CA PRO A 388 19.65 -3.08 -11.57
C PRO A 388 18.24 -2.61 -11.20
N VAL A 389 18.15 -1.41 -10.61
CA VAL A 389 16.88 -0.84 -10.13
C VAL A 389 15.82 -0.78 -11.23
N GLU A 390 16.19 -0.45 -12.46
CA GLU A 390 15.26 -0.38 -13.59
C GLU A 390 14.58 -1.72 -13.89
N ARG A 391 15.36 -2.83 -13.91
CA ARG A 391 14.82 -4.18 -14.10
C ARG A 391 13.89 -4.54 -12.93
N CYS A 392 14.31 -4.25 -11.70
CA CYS A 392 13.50 -4.51 -10.52
C CYS A 392 12.15 -3.80 -10.57
N LEU A 393 12.14 -2.49 -10.76
CA LEU A 393 10.93 -1.68 -10.79
C LEU A 393 9.99 -2.12 -11.92
N ARG A 394 10.51 -2.34 -13.14
CA ARG A 394 9.73 -2.84 -14.27
C ARG A 394 9.09 -4.20 -14.01
N GLN A 395 9.82 -5.10 -13.35
CA GLN A 395 9.31 -6.45 -13.06
C GLN A 395 8.35 -6.44 -11.87
N MET A 396 8.51 -5.52 -10.91
CA MET A 396 7.51 -5.26 -9.86
C MET A 396 6.20 -4.72 -10.45
N ASP A 397 6.27 -3.85 -11.47
CA ASP A 397 5.08 -3.42 -12.21
C ASP A 397 4.37 -4.59 -12.89
N ARG A 398 5.12 -5.49 -13.53
CA ARG A 398 4.58 -6.70 -14.15
C ARG A 398 3.96 -7.66 -13.15
N ALA A 399 4.62 -7.92 -12.02
CA ALA A 399 4.08 -8.75 -10.95
C ALA A 399 2.81 -8.13 -10.33
N PHE A 400 2.80 -6.81 -10.13
CA PHE A 400 1.60 -6.09 -9.69
C PHE A 400 0.45 -6.32 -10.66
N ASN A 401 0.65 -6.04 -11.95
CA ASN A 401 -0.38 -6.15 -12.97
C ASN A 401 -0.81 -7.61 -13.18
N PHE A 402 0.08 -8.59 -13.00
CA PHE A 402 -0.24 -10.02 -13.06
C PHE A 402 -1.22 -10.42 -11.94
N GLY A 403 -1.00 -9.94 -10.71
CA GLY A 403 -1.95 -10.10 -9.60
C GLY A 403 -3.22 -9.26 -9.77
N ASP A 404 -3.10 -7.97 -10.09
CA ASP A 404 -4.23 -7.03 -10.18
C ASP A 404 -5.15 -7.37 -11.36
N ASN A 405 -4.65 -8.01 -12.43
CA ASN A 405 -5.50 -8.57 -13.49
C ASN A 405 -6.55 -9.55 -12.95
N GLN A 406 -6.19 -10.41 -12.00
CA GLN A 406 -7.12 -11.37 -11.40
C GLN A 406 -8.22 -10.64 -10.61
N ILE A 407 -7.88 -9.51 -9.97
CA ILE A 407 -8.83 -8.64 -9.28
C ILE A 407 -9.74 -7.90 -10.26
N LEU A 408 -9.16 -7.23 -11.27
CA LEU A 408 -9.88 -6.44 -12.26
C LEU A 408 -10.83 -7.30 -13.12
N GLN A 409 -10.48 -8.55 -13.39
CA GLN A 409 -11.32 -9.48 -14.16
C GLN A 409 -12.68 -9.73 -13.48
N MET A 410 -12.72 -9.75 -12.14
CA MET A 410 -13.96 -9.84 -11.38
C MET A 410 -14.92 -8.69 -11.75
N TYR A 411 -14.37 -7.51 -11.99
CA TYR A 411 -15.12 -6.28 -12.31
C TYR A 411 -15.29 -6.02 -13.82
N GLY A 412 -14.76 -6.90 -14.68
CA GLY A 412 -14.86 -6.81 -16.13
C GLY A 412 -13.77 -5.95 -16.78
N PHE A 413 -12.59 -5.86 -16.16
CA PHE A 413 -11.44 -5.12 -16.67
C PHE A 413 -10.17 -5.98 -16.65
N THR A 414 -9.16 -5.56 -17.40
CA THR A 414 -7.80 -6.09 -17.36
C THR A 414 -6.83 -5.00 -17.78
N HIS A 415 -5.58 -5.05 -17.33
CA HIS A 415 -4.52 -4.20 -17.85
C HIS A 415 -4.35 -4.39 -19.36
N LYS A 416 -4.02 -3.32 -20.11
CA LYS A 416 -3.76 -3.40 -21.56
C LYS A 416 -2.63 -4.41 -21.87
N SER A 417 -1.61 -4.46 -21.02
CA SER A 417 -0.52 -5.44 -20.97
C SER A 417 0.07 -5.49 -19.56
N LEU A 418 0.90 -6.48 -19.23
CA LEU A 418 1.59 -6.54 -17.92
C LEU A 418 2.54 -5.36 -17.67
N GLY A 419 2.95 -4.62 -18.70
CA GLY A 419 3.76 -3.40 -18.54
C GLY A 419 2.94 -2.11 -18.48
N SER A 420 1.62 -2.16 -18.66
CA SER A 420 0.77 -0.98 -18.79
C SER A 420 -0.06 -0.73 -17.52
N ARG A 421 -0.08 0.53 -17.07
CA ARG A 421 -0.97 0.97 -15.99
C ARG A 421 -2.43 1.16 -16.43
N SER A 422 -2.66 1.25 -17.74
CA SER A 422 -3.99 1.48 -18.30
C SER A 422 -4.77 0.17 -18.34
N VAL A 423 -6.07 0.26 -18.06
CA VAL A 423 -6.99 -0.88 -18.11
C VAL A 423 -7.90 -0.80 -19.33
N LYS A 424 -8.41 -1.94 -19.77
CA LYS A 424 -9.41 -2.08 -20.83
C LYS A 424 -10.54 -3.00 -20.36
N PRO A 425 -11.79 -2.80 -20.82
CA PRO A 425 -12.89 -3.72 -20.54
C PRO A 425 -12.60 -5.12 -21.11
N THR A 426 -12.99 -6.17 -20.39
CA THR A 426 -12.96 -7.57 -20.88
C THR A 426 -14.31 -8.05 -21.39
N ARG A 427 -15.39 -7.34 -21.04
CA ARG A 427 -16.76 -7.63 -21.45
C ARG A 427 -17.59 -6.36 -21.56
N SER A 428 -18.62 -6.39 -22.40
CA SER A 428 -19.60 -5.30 -22.49
C SER A 428 -20.32 -5.08 -21.15
N GLN A 429 -20.69 -3.84 -20.87
CA GLN A 429 -21.55 -3.54 -19.73
C GLN A 429 -22.94 -4.18 -19.93
N THR A 430 -23.56 -4.57 -18.83
CA THR A 430 -24.86 -5.27 -18.81
C THR A 430 -25.75 -4.64 -17.73
N ASP A 431 -27.06 -4.66 -17.95
CA ASP A 431 -28.11 -4.33 -16.97
C ASP A 431 -28.36 -5.46 -15.97
N ARG A 432 -27.82 -6.66 -16.25
CA ARG A 432 -27.79 -7.83 -15.37
C ARG A 432 -26.34 -8.18 -15.04
N PRO A 433 -25.71 -7.50 -14.06
CA PRO A 433 -24.33 -7.78 -13.70
C PRO A 433 -24.19 -9.23 -13.20
N PRO A 434 -23.25 -10.04 -13.74
CA PRO A 434 -23.02 -11.38 -13.23
C PRO A 434 -22.52 -11.31 -11.79
N HIS A 435 -23.13 -12.11 -10.91
CA HIS A 435 -22.77 -12.16 -9.49
C HIS A 435 -21.48 -13.00 -9.33
N ARG A 436 -20.42 -12.40 -8.76
CA ARG A 436 -19.15 -13.02 -8.28
C ARG A 436 -18.58 -14.15 -9.17
N VAL A 437 -17.83 -13.80 -10.21
CA VAL A 437 -17.12 -14.72 -11.15
C VAL A 437 -15.83 -15.32 -10.55
N LEU A 438 -15.85 -15.80 -9.30
CA LEU A 438 -14.74 -16.65 -8.81
C LEU A 438 -15.08 -18.15 -8.90
N VAL A 439 -16.36 -18.50 -9.04
CA VAL A 439 -16.77 -19.91 -9.14
C VAL A 439 -16.56 -20.48 -10.55
N GLU A 440 -16.73 -19.67 -11.61
CA GLU A 440 -16.67 -20.16 -13.00
C GLU A 440 -15.26 -20.43 -13.55
N ILE A 441 -14.19 -19.92 -12.92
CA ILE A 441 -12.82 -20.24 -13.36
C ILE A 441 -12.44 -21.70 -13.02
N SER A 442 -13.15 -22.32 -12.06
CA SER A 442 -12.90 -23.70 -11.61
C SER A 442 -13.70 -24.76 -12.37
N SER A 443 -14.80 -24.40 -13.04
CA SER A 443 -15.82 -25.37 -13.47
C SER A 443 -15.84 -25.73 -14.96
N GLU A 444 -14.94 -25.21 -15.80
CA GLU A 444 -14.84 -25.67 -17.20
C GLU A 444 -13.75 -26.73 -17.37
N THR A 445 -14.12 -27.98 -17.06
CA THR A 445 -13.41 -29.17 -17.55
C THR A 445 -14.43 -30.02 -18.30
N THR A 446 -14.50 -29.94 -19.64
CA THR A 446 -14.64 -31.08 -20.58
C THR A 446 -14.83 -30.64 -22.04
N THR A 447 -14.00 -31.21 -22.92
CA THR A 447 -14.14 -31.39 -24.39
C THR A 447 -14.09 -30.13 -25.28
N SER A 448 -13.44 -30.07 -26.44
CA SER A 448 -12.83 -31.08 -27.34
C SER A 448 -11.82 -30.40 -28.29
N THR A 449 -10.84 -31.19 -28.74
CA THR A 449 -9.82 -30.91 -29.77
C THR A 449 -10.36 -30.40 -31.11
N GLY A 450 -9.65 -29.46 -31.74
CA GLY A 450 -9.80 -29.08 -33.14
C GLY A 450 -8.56 -28.37 -33.67
N ASP A 451 -7.82 -29.07 -34.55
CA ASP A 451 -6.66 -28.59 -35.32
C ASP A 451 -6.97 -27.37 -36.20
N GLY A 452 -5.96 -26.52 -36.48
CA GLY A 452 -6.09 -25.55 -37.57
C GLY A 452 -5.09 -24.38 -37.65
N ASN A 453 -3.80 -24.69 -37.81
CA ASN A 453 -2.84 -24.05 -38.73
C ASN A 453 -2.67 -22.50 -38.80
N GLY A 454 -1.45 -22.06 -38.44
CA GLY A 454 -0.62 -21.18 -39.27
C GLY A 454 -0.89 -19.67 -39.26
N ASN A 455 0.04 -18.89 -38.68
CA ASN A 455 0.86 -17.95 -39.47
C ASN A 455 1.96 -17.28 -38.62
N ASN A 456 3.19 -17.41 -39.13
CA ASN A 456 4.40 -16.70 -38.73
C ASN A 456 4.26 -15.19 -38.94
N TYR A 457 4.76 -14.38 -38.00
CA TYR A 457 5.41 -13.10 -38.32
C TYR A 457 6.55 -12.82 -37.34
N GLU A 458 7.78 -13.06 -37.82
CA GLU A 458 8.99 -12.45 -37.28
C GLU A 458 8.99 -10.93 -37.53
N THR A 459 9.74 -10.22 -36.68
CA THR A 459 10.14 -8.80 -36.71
C THR A 459 9.23 -7.81 -35.96
N PHE A 460 9.34 -7.83 -34.61
CA PHE A 460 8.88 -6.75 -33.74
C PHE A 460 10.03 -5.79 -33.41
N ASP A 461 9.86 -4.53 -33.78
CA ASP A 461 10.78 -3.41 -33.51
C ASP A 461 10.61 -2.90 -32.07
N PHE A 462 11.67 -3.00 -31.26
CA PHE A 462 11.70 -2.69 -29.83
C PHE A 462 11.55 -1.18 -29.50
N ASN A 463 11.63 -0.28 -30.49
CA ASN A 463 11.60 1.17 -30.23
C ASN A 463 10.21 1.81 -30.22
N LYS A 464 9.13 1.05 -30.37
CA LYS A 464 7.74 1.55 -30.30
C LYS A 464 7.03 1.39 -28.95
N ILE A 465 7.73 0.90 -27.92
CA ILE A 465 7.14 0.65 -26.57
C ILE A 465 7.13 1.91 -25.68
N PHE A 466 7.78 3.00 -26.09
CA PHE A 466 7.89 4.24 -25.30
C PHE A 466 7.26 5.46 -25.98
N VAL A 467 6.04 5.29 -26.50
CA VAL A 467 5.14 6.42 -26.66
C VAL A 467 4.07 6.25 -25.59
N ASP A 468 4.07 7.13 -24.59
CA ASP A 468 2.84 7.47 -23.86
C ASP A 468 1.88 7.94 -24.95
N GLU A 469 1.03 7.05 -25.46
CA GLU A 469 0.07 7.42 -26.47
C GLU A 469 -0.91 8.40 -25.84
N GLY A 470 -0.84 9.63 -26.37
CA GLY A 470 -1.83 10.67 -26.22
C GLY A 470 -3.21 10.20 -26.65
N ASP A 471 -4.17 11.08 -26.40
CA ASP A 471 -5.58 10.94 -26.68
C ASP A 471 -5.88 9.96 -27.82
N GLU A 472 -6.43 8.79 -27.48
CA GLU A 472 -7.11 7.95 -28.46
C GLU A 472 -8.19 8.84 -29.11
N GLU A 473 -7.92 9.34 -30.32
CA GLU A 473 -8.89 10.08 -31.13
C GLU A 473 -10.07 9.14 -31.42
N LYS A 474 -11.10 9.18 -30.58
CA LYS A 474 -12.40 8.61 -30.91
C LYS A 474 -12.92 9.31 -32.17
N SER A 475 -13.39 8.51 -33.13
CA SER A 475 -14.08 8.96 -34.34
C SER A 475 -15.16 9.99 -34.03
N GLU A 476 -15.38 10.94 -34.95
CA GLU A 476 -16.35 12.04 -34.82
C GLU A 476 -17.80 11.59 -34.51
N GLU A 477 -18.13 10.32 -34.74
CA GLU A 477 -19.46 9.72 -34.49
C GLU A 477 -19.88 9.66 -33.00
N ASN A 478 -18.96 9.73 -32.03
CA ASN A 478 -19.29 9.55 -30.60
C ASN A 478 -19.48 10.85 -29.80
N ARG A 479 -19.37 12.04 -30.40
CA ARG A 479 -19.47 13.32 -29.67
C ARG A 479 -20.90 13.76 -29.30
N ASN A 480 -21.93 13.13 -29.88
CA ASN A 480 -23.34 13.56 -29.72
C ASN A 480 -24.18 12.72 -28.74
N LYS A 481 -23.63 11.68 -28.09
CA LYS A 481 -24.36 10.91 -27.09
C LYS A 481 -24.08 11.45 -25.67
N PRO A 482 -25.10 11.67 -24.83
CA PRO A 482 -24.88 12.04 -23.45
C PRO A 482 -24.10 10.94 -22.72
N TYR A 483 -23.21 11.33 -21.81
CA TYR A 483 -22.46 10.41 -20.98
C TYR A 483 -23.41 9.55 -20.12
N SER A 484 -23.06 8.28 -19.93
CA SER A 484 -23.77 7.37 -19.04
C SER A 484 -22.78 6.50 -18.27
N LEU A 485 -23.04 6.27 -16.98
CA LEU A 485 -22.26 5.36 -16.14
C LEU A 485 -22.47 3.88 -16.50
N GLY A 486 -23.50 3.58 -17.30
CA GLY A 486 -23.75 2.28 -17.91
C GLY A 486 -25.22 2.05 -18.27
N PRO A 487 -25.59 0.81 -18.63
CA PRO A 487 -26.98 0.46 -18.93
C PRO A 487 -27.90 0.78 -17.76
N LYS A 488 -29.10 1.29 -18.05
CA LYS A 488 -30.08 1.65 -17.03
C LYS A 488 -30.60 0.38 -16.34
N ILE A 489 -30.55 0.38 -15.01
CA ILE A 489 -31.14 -0.64 -14.15
C ILE A 489 -32.28 0.03 -13.38
N SER A 490 -33.44 -0.65 -13.29
CA SER A 490 -34.65 -0.10 -12.64
C SER A 490 -35.25 -1.02 -11.57
N ASP A 491 -34.67 -2.21 -11.39
CA ASP A 491 -35.14 -3.30 -10.52
C ASP A 491 -34.03 -3.78 -9.55
N TRP A 492 -33.02 -2.95 -9.26
CA TRP A 492 -31.86 -3.37 -8.46
C TRP A 492 -32.24 -3.83 -7.04
N ASP A 493 -33.22 -3.19 -6.40
CA ASP A 493 -33.69 -3.60 -5.07
C ASP A 493 -34.37 -4.98 -5.07
N GLU A 494 -34.93 -5.41 -6.21
CA GLU A 494 -35.49 -6.75 -6.39
C GLU A 494 -34.39 -7.77 -6.63
N GLN A 495 -33.49 -7.48 -7.58
CA GLN A 495 -32.31 -8.31 -7.87
C GLN A 495 -31.48 -8.57 -6.62
N ARG A 496 -31.20 -7.52 -5.84
CA ARG A 496 -30.39 -7.61 -4.61
C ARG A 496 -31.11 -8.42 -3.51
N ARG A 497 -32.42 -8.27 -3.37
CA ARG A 497 -33.23 -9.02 -2.40
C ARG A 497 -33.25 -10.51 -2.72
N ASP A 498 -33.43 -10.85 -3.99
CA ASP A 498 -33.40 -12.24 -4.45
C ASP A 498 -32.01 -12.86 -4.24
N TRP A 499 -30.95 -12.10 -4.55
CA TRP A 499 -29.57 -12.54 -4.32
C TRP A 499 -29.29 -12.80 -2.83
N LEU A 500 -29.68 -11.90 -1.94
CA LEU A 500 -29.48 -12.06 -0.48
C LEU A 500 -30.23 -13.29 0.06
N LYS A 501 -31.42 -13.58 -0.47
CA LYS A 501 -32.20 -14.78 -0.12
C LYS A 501 -31.52 -16.06 -0.60
N GLN A 502 -30.87 -16.03 -1.77
CA GLN A 502 -30.15 -17.17 -2.35
C GLN A 502 -28.76 -17.37 -1.71
N ASN A 503 -28.18 -16.33 -1.10
CA ASN A 503 -26.82 -16.34 -0.55
C ASN A 503 -26.79 -15.97 0.95
N PRO A 504 -27.40 -16.77 1.84
CA PRO A 504 -27.50 -16.45 3.27
C PRO A 504 -26.15 -16.41 3.99
N SER A 505 -25.10 -16.99 3.41
CA SER A 505 -23.72 -16.91 3.91
C SER A 505 -23.10 -15.51 3.79
N PHE A 506 -23.68 -14.63 2.96
CA PHE A 506 -23.23 -13.25 2.76
C PHE A 506 -24.34 -12.25 3.14
N PRO A 507 -24.68 -12.13 4.45
CA PRO A 507 -25.71 -11.20 4.88
C PRO A 507 -25.24 -9.76 4.73
N ASN A 508 -26.19 -8.88 4.42
CA ASN A 508 -26.01 -7.43 4.38
C ASN A 508 -25.93 -6.76 5.76
N PHE A 509 -26.27 -7.50 6.82
CA PHE A 509 -26.03 -7.12 8.21
C PHE A 509 -25.20 -8.19 8.91
N VAL A 510 -24.01 -7.81 9.39
CA VAL A 510 -23.09 -8.74 10.08
C VAL A 510 -23.50 -8.99 11.52
N ALA A 511 -24.17 -8.01 12.15
CA ALA A 511 -24.77 -8.11 13.48
C ALA A 511 -26.07 -7.29 13.52
N PRO A 512 -26.92 -7.45 14.55
CA PRO A 512 -28.08 -6.58 14.75
C PRO A 512 -27.65 -5.11 14.66
N ASN A 513 -28.32 -4.34 13.80
CA ASN A 513 -28.05 -2.91 13.59
C ASN A 513 -26.63 -2.58 13.06
N LYS A 514 -25.80 -3.59 12.72
CA LYS A 514 -24.47 -3.40 12.12
C LYS A 514 -24.49 -3.79 10.64
N PRO A 515 -24.65 -2.82 9.72
CA PRO A 515 -24.61 -3.10 8.29
C PRO A 515 -23.23 -3.62 7.89
N ARG A 516 -23.16 -4.39 6.80
CA ARG A 516 -21.89 -4.72 6.15
C ARG A 516 -21.42 -3.48 5.38
N VAL A 517 -20.19 -3.05 5.66
CA VAL A 517 -19.60 -1.83 5.11
C VAL A 517 -18.36 -2.14 4.30
N LEU A 518 -18.28 -1.57 3.10
CA LEU A 518 -17.06 -1.53 2.29
C LEU A 518 -16.52 -0.11 2.26
N LEU A 519 -15.37 0.13 2.91
CA LEU A 519 -14.65 1.39 2.79
C LEU A 519 -13.87 1.41 1.47
N VAL A 520 -14.11 2.44 0.66
CA VAL A 520 -13.52 2.60 -0.67
C VAL A 520 -12.68 3.88 -0.68
N THR A 521 -11.42 3.73 -1.07
CA THR A 521 -10.47 4.84 -1.28
C THR A 521 -9.69 4.56 -2.56
N GLY A 522 -8.93 5.54 -3.05
CA GLY A 522 -8.03 5.30 -4.17
C GLY A 522 -7.06 6.44 -4.41
N SER A 523 -6.09 6.17 -5.27
CA SER A 523 -5.13 7.16 -5.77
C SER A 523 -4.82 6.87 -7.24
N ALA A 524 -4.17 7.82 -7.91
CA ALA A 524 -3.76 7.60 -9.30
C ALA A 524 -2.79 6.40 -9.41
N PRO A 525 -2.79 5.67 -10.55
CA PRO A 525 -1.87 4.56 -10.80
C PRO A 525 -0.42 4.99 -11.04
N LYS A 526 -0.20 6.28 -11.33
CA LYS A 526 1.14 6.83 -11.53
C LYS A 526 1.74 7.28 -10.19
N PRO A 527 3.07 7.23 -10.03
CA PRO A 527 3.73 7.91 -8.92
C PRO A 527 3.29 9.38 -8.83
N CYS A 528 3.28 9.90 -7.61
CA CYS A 528 2.95 11.29 -7.36
C CYS A 528 3.94 12.23 -8.06
N GLU A 529 3.44 13.38 -8.52
CA GLU A 529 4.29 14.42 -9.10
C GLU A 529 5.20 15.03 -8.05
N ASN A 530 4.69 15.16 -6.82
CA ASN A 530 5.51 15.38 -5.64
C ASN A 530 5.87 14.01 -5.03
N PRO A 531 7.12 13.55 -5.09
CA PRO A 531 7.47 12.17 -4.74
C PRO A 531 7.18 11.80 -3.28
N VAL A 532 7.24 12.75 -2.34
CA VAL A 532 6.87 12.48 -0.94
C VAL A 532 5.37 12.22 -0.79
N GLY A 533 4.55 12.59 -1.77
CA GLY A 533 3.11 12.34 -1.77
C GLY A 533 2.75 10.87 -1.63
N ASP A 534 3.50 9.96 -2.28
CA ASP A 534 3.28 8.51 -2.16
C ASP A 534 3.50 8.02 -0.71
N HIS A 535 4.45 8.62 0.03
CA HIS A 535 4.66 8.31 1.45
C HIS A 535 3.42 8.68 2.30
N TYR A 536 2.78 9.83 2.02
CA TYR A 536 1.57 10.24 2.72
C TYR A 536 0.34 9.42 2.32
N LEU A 537 0.26 8.95 1.06
CA LEU A 537 -0.74 7.96 0.65
C LEU A 537 -0.54 6.65 1.43
N LEU A 538 0.70 6.19 1.59
CA LEU A 538 1.02 4.98 2.35
C LEU A 538 0.64 5.11 3.84
N LYS A 539 0.94 6.26 4.46
CA LYS A 539 0.51 6.56 5.84
C LYS A 539 -1.02 6.62 5.97
N SER A 540 -1.70 7.23 5.00
CA SER A 540 -3.16 7.31 4.97
C SER A 540 -3.81 5.93 4.86
N ILE A 541 -3.30 5.05 4.00
CA ILE A 541 -3.86 3.69 3.92
C ILE A 541 -3.56 2.86 5.16
N LYS A 542 -2.37 2.99 5.78
CA LYS A 542 -2.12 2.37 7.10
C LYS A 542 -3.16 2.80 8.12
N ASN A 543 -3.42 4.11 8.23
CA ASN A 543 -4.42 4.66 9.14
C ASN A 543 -5.82 4.06 8.90
N LYS A 544 -6.25 3.94 7.63
CA LYS A 544 -7.52 3.30 7.27
C LYS A 544 -7.54 1.80 7.58
N ILE A 545 -6.44 1.08 7.33
CA ILE A 545 -6.29 -0.35 7.68
C ILE A 545 -6.52 -0.54 9.19
N ASP A 546 -5.90 0.30 10.02
CA ASP A 546 -6.00 0.18 11.46
C ASP A 546 -7.43 0.40 11.96
N TYR A 547 -8.10 1.47 11.52
CA TYR A 547 -9.52 1.71 11.85
C TYR A 547 -10.42 0.57 11.37
N CYS A 548 -10.30 0.16 10.10
CA CYS A 548 -11.17 -0.88 9.54
C CYS A 548 -10.96 -2.25 10.20
N ARG A 549 -9.72 -2.59 10.60
CA ARG A 549 -9.42 -3.83 11.35
C ARG A 549 -10.14 -3.84 12.70
N ILE A 550 -10.12 -2.71 13.43
CA ILE A 550 -10.79 -2.57 14.73
C ILE A 550 -12.31 -2.67 14.57
N HIS A 551 -12.86 -1.98 13.57
CA HIS A 551 -14.31 -1.85 13.39
C HIS A 551 -14.95 -2.97 12.55
N GLY A 552 -14.15 -3.92 12.03
CA GLY A 552 -14.64 -5.01 11.18
C GLY A 552 -15.26 -4.50 9.87
N ILE A 553 -14.53 -3.62 9.18
CA ILE A 553 -14.91 -3.02 7.89
C ILE A 553 -13.94 -3.53 6.82
N GLU A 554 -14.46 -3.85 5.63
CA GLU A 554 -13.62 -4.28 4.50
C GLU A 554 -13.08 -3.06 3.76
N ILE A 555 -11.87 -3.16 3.16
CA ILE A 555 -11.25 -2.08 2.38
C ILE A 555 -11.12 -2.49 0.90
N PHE A 556 -11.51 -1.59 0.00
CA PHE A 556 -11.13 -1.62 -1.42
C PHE A 556 -10.29 -0.39 -1.76
N TYR A 557 -9.02 -0.62 -2.16
CA TYR A 557 -8.12 0.44 -2.62
C TYR A 557 -8.02 0.41 -4.15
N ASN A 558 -8.58 1.42 -4.81
CA ASN A 558 -8.52 1.53 -6.26
C ASN A 558 -7.24 2.25 -6.75
N MET A 559 -6.63 1.70 -7.79
CA MET A 559 -5.58 2.36 -8.58
C MET A 559 -5.89 2.38 -10.09
N ALA A 560 -7.04 1.83 -10.52
CA ALA A 560 -7.40 1.78 -11.93
C ALA A 560 -8.28 2.97 -12.33
N LEU A 561 -8.00 3.55 -13.51
CA LEU A 561 -8.90 4.50 -14.16
C LEU A 561 -9.88 3.72 -15.04
N LEU A 562 -11.09 3.48 -14.53
CA LEU A 562 -12.11 2.64 -15.19
C LEU A 562 -12.77 3.33 -16.39
N ASP A 563 -12.78 4.66 -16.39
CA ASP A 563 -13.47 5.51 -17.37
C ASP A 563 -12.61 6.76 -17.62
N ALA A 564 -12.26 7.00 -18.89
CA ALA A 564 -11.33 8.06 -19.26
C ALA A 564 -11.97 9.46 -19.23
N GLU A 565 -13.29 9.53 -19.40
CA GLU A 565 -14.09 10.75 -19.33
C GLU A 565 -14.23 11.23 -17.87
N MET A 566 -14.28 10.30 -16.91
CA MET A 566 -14.43 10.58 -15.47
C MET A 566 -13.08 10.64 -14.73
N ALA A 567 -12.11 11.38 -15.25
CA ALA A 567 -10.79 11.53 -14.62
C ALA A 567 -10.82 12.45 -13.38
N GLY A 568 -9.84 12.30 -12.49
CA GLY A 568 -9.67 13.11 -11.27
C GLY A 568 -10.61 12.65 -10.15
N PHE A 569 -11.16 13.60 -9.38
CA PHE A 569 -12.08 13.29 -8.27
C PHE A 569 -13.39 12.64 -8.75
N TRP A 570 -13.77 12.85 -10.01
CA TRP A 570 -14.92 12.21 -10.66
C TRP A 570 -14.78 10.67 -10.84
N ALA A 571 -13.57 10.12 -10.75
CA ALA A 571 -13.31 8.69 -10.95
C ALA A 571 -14.01 7.80 -9.91
N LYS A 572 -14.42 8.39 -8.78
CA LYS A 572 -15.16 7.70 -7.72
C LYS A 572 -16.56 7.25 -8.20
N LEU A 573 -17.24 7.98 -9.09
CA LEU A 573 -18.61 7.64 -9.51
C LEU A 573 -18.68 6.28 -10.26
N PRO A 574 -17.91 6.05 -11.35
CA PRO A 574 -17.91 4.76 -12.03
C PRO A 574 -17.47 3.60 -11.12
N LEU A 575 -16.50 3.86 -10.24
CA LEU A 575 -16.01 2.88 -9.26
C LEU A 575 -17.08 2.49 -8.25
N ILE A 576 -17.75 3.47 -7.63
CA ILE A 576 -18.84 3.25 -6.67
C ILE A 576 -19.95 2.44 -7.33
N ARG A 577 -20.41 2.84 -8.53
CA ARG A 577 -21.45 2.10 -9.25
C ARG A 577 -21.03 0.64 -9.48
N LYS A 578 -19.78 0.42 -9.93
CA LYS A 578 -19.26 -0.93 -10.16
C LYS A 578 -19.26 -1.77 -8.89
N LEU A 579 -18.77 -1.22 -7.77
CA LEU A 579 -18.69 -1.94 -6.50
C LEU A 579 -20.07 -2.25 -5.91
N LEU A 580 -21.03 -1.31 -5.98
CA LEU A 580 -22.41 -1.55 -5.53
C LEU A 580 -23.05 -2.73 -6.28
N LEU A 581 -22.88 -2.77 -7.61
CA LEU A 581 -23.42 -3.84 -8.46
C LEU A 581 -22.69 -5.18 -8.30
N SER A 582 -21.38 -5.14 -8.03
CA SER A 582 -20.56 -6.35 -7.85
C SER A 582 -20.67 -6.96 -6.45
N HIS A 583 -21.09 -6.19 -5.45
CA HIS A 583 -21.20 -6.61 -4.06
C HIS A 583 -22.62 -6.37 -3.49
N PRO A 584 -23.62 -7.16 -3.90
CA PRO A 584 -24.99 -7.06 -3.38
C PRO A 584 -25.08 -7.29 -1.86
N GLU A 585 -24.12 -7.99 -1.26
CA GLU A 585 -23.99 -8.17 0.20
C GLU A 585 -23.63 -6.89 0.94
N ILE A 586 -23.05 -5.88 0.29
CA ILE A 586 -22.71 -4.62 0.95
C ILE A 586 -23.98 -3.80 1.14
N GLU A 587 -24.23 -3.34 2.37
CA GLU A 587 -25.35 -2.44 2.67
C GLU A 587 -24.94 -0.99 2.52
N PHE A 588 -23.76 -0.61 3.01
CA PHE A 588 -23.20 0.73 2.84
C PHE A 588 -21.81 0.67 2.21
N LEU A 589 -21.63 1.47 1.16
CA LEU A 589 -20.31 1.83 0.66
C LEU A 589 -19.89 3.13 1.34
N TRP A 590 -18.75 3.12 2.03
CA TRP A 590 -18.17 4.31 2.64
C TRP A 590 -17.03 4.82 1.74
N TRP A 591 -17.29 5.86 0.97
CA TRP A 591 -16.21 6.52 0.23
C TRP A 591 -15.40 7.39 1.19
N MET A 592 -14.07 7.27 1.16
CA MET A 592 -13.18 8.12 1.93
C MET A 592 -11.95 8.52 1.09
N ASP A 593 -11.71 9.82 0.95
CA ASP A 593 -10.61 10.35 0.16
C ASP A 593 -9.24 9.95 0.76
N SER A 594 -8.23 9.91 -0.11
CA SER A 594 -6.86 9.52 0.27
C SER A 594 -6.20 10.51 1.25
N ASP A 595 -6.64 11.75 1.30
CA ASP A 595 -6.18 12.81 2.20
C ASP A 595 -7.13 13.03 3.40
N ALA A 596 -8.14 12.18 3.57
CA ALA A 596 -8.91 12.06 4.81
C ALA A 596 -8.32 10.98 5.70
N MET A 597 -8.15 11.26 6.99
CA MET A 597 -7.55 10.33 7.95
C MET A 597 -8.42 10.21 9.19
N PHE A 598 -8.55 8.97 9.70
CA PHE A 598 -9.17 8.70 10.98
C PHE A 598 -8.31 9.23 12.12
N THR A 599 -8.93 10.01 12.98
CA THR A 599 -8.30 10.60 14.17
C THR A 599 -9.00 10.19 15.46
N ASP A 600 -10.17 9.55 15.38
CA ASP A 600 -10.81 8.79 16.45
C ASP A 600 -10.87 7.31 16.06
N MET A 601 -10.09 6.46 16.73
CA MET A 601 -10.03 5.01 16.51
C MET A 601 -11.04 4.23 17.37
N VAL A 602 -11.81 4.92 18.21
CA VAL A 602 -12.80 4.31 19.13
C VAL A 602 -14.22 4.54 18.63
N PHE A 603 -14.48 5.70 18.03
CA PHE A 603 -15.81 6.08 17.57
C PHE A 603 -16.33 5.13 16.48
N GLU A 604 -17.47 4.49 16.72
CA GLU A 604 -18.22 3.72 15.72
C GLU A 604 -19.37 4.57 15.16
N LEU A 605 -19.62 4.49 13.85
CA LEU A 605 -20.70 5.26 13.24
C LEU A 605 -22.07 4.84 13.82
N PRO A 606 -23.00 5.79 14.08
CA PRO A 606 -24.29 5.48 14.69
C PRO A 606 -25.26 4.90 13.65
N TRP A 607 -25.03 3.67 13.18
CA TRP A 607 -25.74 3.05 12.04
C TRP A 607 -27.27 3.10 12.13
N GLU A 608 -27.83 2.94 13.33
CA GLU A 608 -29.28 2.98 13.54
C GLU A 608 -29.90 4.35 13.22
N ARG A 609 -29.13 5.44 13.40
CA ARG A 609 -29.54 6.80 13.00
C ARG A 609 -29.83 6.89 11.51
N TYR A 610 -29.14 6.08 10.70
CA TYR A 610 -29.19 6.15 9.25
C TYR A 610 -30.08 5.09 8.61
N LYS A 611 -30.82 4.30 9.40
CA LYS A 611 -31.64 3.19 8.90
C LYS A 611 -32.64 3.58 7.80
N ASP A 612 -33.14 4.81 7.83
CA ASP A 612 -34.15 5.32 6.88
C ASP A 612 -33.55 6.18 5.74
N TYR A 613 -32.21 6.35 5.72
CA TYR A 613 -31.48 7.20 4.77
C TYR A 613 -30.59 6.37 3.84
N ASN A 614 -30.32 6.90 2.66
CA ASN A 614 -29.51 6.24 1.63
C ASN A 614 -28.19 6.95 1.35
N LEU A 615 -28.09 8.25 1.65
CA LEU A 615 -26.86 9.02 1.55
C LEU A 615 -26.62 9.77 2.86
N VAL A 616 -25.42 9.62 3.43
CA VAL A 616 -25.00 10.34 4.64
C VAL A 616 -23.72 11.10 4.33
N MET A 617 -23.75 12.42 4.46
CA MET A 617 -22.60 13.30 4.24
C MET A 617 -22.46 14.25 5.42
N HIS A 618 -21.23 14.64 5.74
CA HIS A 618 -21.07 15.76 6.67
C HIS A 618 -21.57 17.05 6.01
N GLY A 619 -22.40 17.83 6.71
CA GLY A 619 -22.92 19.10 6.21
C GLY A 619 -24.07 19.66 7.03
N TRP A 620 -24.60 20.79 6.56
CA TRP A 620 -25.70 21.50 7.23
C TRP A 620 -26.82 21.80 6.25
N ASN A 621 -28.07 21.55 6.67
CA ASN A 621 -29.25 21.76 5.83
C ASN A 621 -29.34 23.20 5.33
N GLU A 622 -29.16 24.17 6.21
CA GLU A 622 -29.23 25.60 5.87
C GLU A 622 -28.13 26.01 4.89
N MET A 623 -26.94 25.41 4.98
CA MET A 623 -25.85 25.74 4.06
C MET A 623 -26.07 25.17 2.66
N VAL A 624 -26.67 23.98 2.56
CA VAL A 624 -26.92 23.31 1.28
C VAL A 624 -28.19 23.83 0.61
N TYR A 625 -29.34 23.75 1.29
CA TYR A 625 -30.64 23.99 0.67
C TYR A 625 -31.01 25.48 0.61
N ASP A 626 -30.61 26.26 1.61
CA ASP A 626 -31.02 27.67 1.69
C ASP A 626 -29.93 28.58 1.12
N GLN A 627 -28.69 28.42 1.58
CA GLN A 627 -27.56 29.26 1.15
C GLN A 627 -26.92 28.82 -0.16
N LYS A 628 -27.11 27.56 -0.57
CA LYS A 628 -26.44 26.95 -1.73
C LYS A 628 -24.92 27.12 -1.69
N ASN A 629 -24.33 26.97 -0.51
CA ASN A 629 -22.90 27.11 -0.32
C ASN A 629 -22.15 25.86 -0.78
N TRP A 630 -21.12 26.02 -1.62
CA TRP A 630 -20.38 24.89 -2.20
C TRP A 630 -19.63 24.01 -1.17
N ILE A 631 -19.42 24.54 0.04
CA ILE A 631 -18.87 23.80 1.19
C ILE A 631 -19.93 23.44 2.25
N GLY A 632 -21.22 23.56 1.92
CA GLY A 632 -22.32 23.21 2.81
C GLY A 632 -22.39 21.70 3.14
N LEU A 633 -21.74 20.87 2.32
CA LEU A 633 -21.52 19.44 2.53
C LEU A 633 -20.13 19.05 2.02
N ASN A 634 -19.65 17.86 2.37
CA ASN A 634 -18.41 17.28 1.84
C ASN A 634 -18.60 15.90 1.22
N THR A 635 -17.99 15.67 0.06
CA THR A 635 -18.05 14.39 -0.70
C THR A 635 -16.74 13.60 -0.62
N GLY A 636 -15.86 13.95 0.32
CA GLY A 636 -14.62 13.22 0.59
C GLY A 636 -14.73 12.19 1.71
N SER A 637 -15.85 12.16 2.45
CA SER A 637 -16.19 11.09 3.37
C SER A 637 -17.71 10.96 3.48
N PHE A 638 -18.29 9.92 2.91
CA PHE A 638 -19.74 9.73 2.89
C PHE A 638 -20.15 8.26 2.82
N LEU A 639 -21.37 7.97 3.29
CA LEU A 639 -21.99 6.65 3.20
C LEU A 639 -23.03 6.66 2.08
N LEU A 640 -23.01 5.64 1.21
CA LEU A 640 -24.02 5.43 0.17
C LEU A 640 -24.58 4.02 0.28
N ARG A 641 -25.90 3.91 0.48
CA ARG A 641 -26.60 2.63 0.63
C ARG A 641 -26.72 1.91 -0.72
N ASN A 642 -26.45 0.62 -0.73
CA ASN A 642 -26.63 -0.22 -1.92
C ASN A 642 -28.13 -0.42 -2.23
N SER A 643 -28.65 0.43 -3.12
CA SER A 643 -30.08 0.51 -3.45
C SER A 643 -30.30 1.07 -4.85
N GLN A 644 -31.48 0.83 -5.42
CA GLN A 644 -31.89 1.42 -6.70
C GLN A 644 -31.77 2.96 -6.66
N TRP A 645 -32.18 3.56 -5.53
CA TRP A 645 -32.07 4.99 -5.28
C TRP A 645 -30.63 5.52 -5.46
N ALA A 646 -29.62 4.76 -5.01
CA ALA A 646 -28.22 5.15 -5.16
C ALA A 646 -27.75 5.08 -6.62
N LEU A 647 -28.22 4.09 -7.40
CA LEU A 647 -27.93 4.04 -8.83
C LEU A 647 -28.52 5.24 -9.56
N ASP A 648 -29.75 5.62 -9.23
CA ASP A 648 -30.42 6.78 -9.81
C ASP A 648 -29.72 8.10 -9.42
N LEU A 649 -29.24 8.20 -8.17
CA LEU A 649 -28.47 9.35 -7.71
C LEU A 649 -27.16 9.48 -8.51
N LEU A 650 -26.43 8.37 -8.71
CA LEU A 650 -25.17 8.38 -9.45
C LEU A 650 -25.40 8.83 -10.91
N ASP A 651 -26.48 8.37 -11.55
CA ASP A 651 -26.88 8.81 -12.89
C ASP A 651 -27.15 10.32 -12.93
N ALA A 652 -27.78 10.88 -11.89
CA ALA A 652 -28.08 12.32 -11.77
C ALA A 652 -26.85 13.17 -11.39
N TRP A 653 -25.85 12.58 -10.75
CA TRP A 653 -24.64 13.27 -10.30
C TRP A 653 -23.56 13.35 -11.39
N ALA A 654 -23.44 12.30 -12.21
CA ALA A 654 -22.44 12.18 -13.27
C ALA A 654 -22.45 13.26 -14.40
N PRO A 655 -23.56 13.93 -14.77
CA PRO A 655 -23.60 14.75 -16.00
C PRO A 655 -22.59 15.90 -16.07
N MET A 656 -22.16 16.44 -14.92
CA MET A 656 -21.15 17.51 -14.86
C MET A 656 -19.71 16.99 -14.84
N GLY A 657 -19.51 15.67 -14.83
CA GLY A 657 -18.23 15.01 -14.68
C GLY A 657 -17.37 14.82 -15.94
N PRO A 658 -17.91 14.62 -17.16
CA PRO A 658 -17.07 14.36 -18.33
C PRO A 658 -16.05 15.47 -18.61
N LYS A 659 -14.75 15.14 -18.62
CA LYS A 659 -13.64 16.10 -18.79
C LYS A 659 -13.74 16.90 -20.11
N GLY A 660 -13.12 18.08 -20.13
CA GLY A 660 -13.15 19.01 -21.26
C GLY A 660 -14.35 19.96 -21.19
N LYS A 661 -14.92 20.31 -22.35
CA LYS A 661 -15.96 21.36 -22.47
C LYS A 661 -17.14 21.19 -21.50
N ILE A 662 -17.61 19.95 -21.29
CA ILE A 662 -18.77 19.70 -20.40
C ILE A 662 -18.44 20.13 -18.97
N ARG A 663 -17.33 19.64 -18.41
CA ARG A 663 -16.88 19.97 -17.05
C ARG A 663 -16.50 21.45 -16.89
N GLU A 664 -15.90 22.05 -17.91
CA GLU A 664 -15.56 23.49 -17.91
C GLU A 664 -16.82 24.37 -17.88
N GLU A 665 -17.81 24.12 -18.75
CA GLU A 665 -19.06 24.89 -18.78
C GLU A 665 -19.90 24.64 -17.54
N ALA A 666 -19.97 23.40 -17.04
CA ALA A 666 -20.62 23.09 -15.77
C ALA A 666 -19.95 23.83 -14.60
N GLY A 667 -18.62 23.97 -14.60
CA GLY A 667 -17.89 24.75 -13.60
C GLY A 667 -18.31 26.21 -13.56
N LYS A 668 -18.59 26.82 -14.71
CA LYS A 668 -19.12 28.20 -14.79
C LYS A 668 -20.53 28.30 -14.22
N VAL A 669 -21.39 27.32 -14.50
CA VAL A 669 -22.73 27.24 -13.91
C VAL A 669 -22.64 27.13 -12.40
N LEU A 670 -21.84 26.18 -11.88
CA LEU A 670 -21.67 26.00 -10.44
C LEU A 670 -21.13 27.25 -9.74
N THR A 671 -20.17 27.95 -10.36
CA THR A 671 -19.62 29.20 -9.82
C THR A 671 -20.66 30.33 -9.77
N ARG A 672 -21.62 30.34 -10.70
CA ARG A 672 -22.70 31.32 -10.74
C ARG A 672 -23.81 31.03 -9.73
N GLU A 673 -24.17 29.75 -9.59
CA GLU A 673 -25.33 29.32 -8.81
C GLU A 673 -25.00 29.02 -7.35
N LEU A 674 -23.76 28.64 -7.04
CA LEU A 674 -23.31 28.31 -5.69
C LEU A 674 -22.57 29.47 -5.05
N LYS A 675 -22.92 29.72 -3.80
CA LYS A 675 -22.30 30.75 -2.97
C LYS A 675 -20.85 30.37 -2.64
N ASP A 676 -19.97 31.36 -2.68
CA ASP A 676 -18.56 31.30 -2.27
C ASP A 676 -17.66 30.33 -3.07
N ARG A 677 -18.16 29.75 -4.16
CA ARG A 677 -17.37 28.84 -5.02
C ARG A 677 -16.38 29.64 -5.88
N PRO A 678 -15.08 29.32 -5.88
CA PRO A 678 -14.13 29.94 -6.79
C PRO A 678 -14.32 29.45 -8.25
N ALA A 679 -13.74 30.17 -9.20
CA ALA A 679 -13.82 29.83 -10.62
C ALA A 679 -12.82 28.72 -11.00
N PHE A 680 -13.33 27.50 -11.18
CA PHE A 680 -12.61 26.35 -11.72
C PHE A 680 -13.60 25.33 -12.33
N GLU A 681 -13.07 24.30 -13.00
CA GLU A 681 -13.86 23.18 -13.55
C GLU A 681 -14.84 22.58 -12.54
N ALA A 682 -15.93 21.96 -13.02
CA ALA A 682 -16.86 21.28 -12.13
C ALA A 682 -16.20 20.15 -11.32
N ASP A 683 -16.50 20.13 -10.02
CA ASP A 683 -16.12 19.10 -9.05
C ASP A 683 -17.35 18.35 -8.53
N ASP A 684 -17.14 17.14 -8.04
CA ASP A 684 -18.20 16.26 -7.55
C ASP A 684 -18.93 16.88 -6.34
N GLN A 685 -18.23 17.56 -5.44
CA GLN A 685 -18.84 18.20 -4.25
C GLN A 685 -19.84 19.29 -4.65
N SER A 686 -19.41 20.22 -5.48
CA SER A 686 -20.25 21.32 -5.96
C SER A 686 -21.44 20.80 -6.77
N ALA A 687 -21.23 19.77 -7.61
CA ALA A 687 -22.32 19.15 -8.36
C ALA A 687 -23.36 18.51 -7.42
N MET A 688 -22.94 17.90 -6.31
CA MET A 688 -23.86 17.34 -5.30
C MET A 688 -24.64 18.45 -4.59
N VAL A 689 -24.00 19.55 -4.18
CA VAL A 689 -24.69 20.72 -3.59
C VAL A 689 -25.75 21.24 -4.56
N TYR A 690 -25.37 21.44 -5.82
CA TYR A 690 -26.28 21.94 -6.85
C TYR A 690 -27.48 21.00 -7.07
N LEU A 691 -27.23 19.69 -7.17
CA LEU A 691 -28.28 18.68 -7.33
C LEU A 691 -29.25 18.69 -6.15
N LEU A 692 -28.76 18.66 -4.92
CA LEU A 692 -29.61 18.63 -3.74
C LEU A 692 -30.39 19.93 -3.54
N ALA A 693 -29.77 21.08 -3.83
CA ALA A 693 -30.44 22.37 -3.72
C ALA A 693 -31.53 22.58 -4.77
N THR A 694 -31.35 22.03 -5.98
CA THR A 694 -32.30 22.21 -7.10
C THR A 694 -33.36 21.11 -7.18
N GLU A 695 -33.07 19.90 -6.71
CA GLU A 695 -33.96 18.75 -6.74
C GLU A 695 -34.26 18.20 -5.32
N ARG A 696 -34.41 19.08 -4.32
CA ARG A 696 -34.63 18.71 -2.90
C ARG A 696 -35.82 17.76 -2.71
N GLU A 697 -36.94 18.02 -3.37
CA GLU A 697 -38.15 17.18 -3.26
C GLU A 697 -37.89 15.73 -3.70
N LYS A 698 -36.99 15.53 -4.67
CA LYS A 698 -36.69 14.20 -5.22
C LYS A 698 -35.68 13.44 -4.36
N TRP A 699 -34.64 14.13 -3.86
CA TRP A 699 -33.51 13.46 -3.19
C TRP A 699 -33.47 13.68 -1.68
N GLY A 700 -33.82 14.88 -1.20
CA GLY A 700 -33.56 15.35 0.16
C GLY A 700 -34.17 14.47 1.25
N GLY A 701 -35.30 13.81 0.99
CA GLY A 701 -35.93 12.88 1.95
C GLY A 701 -35.11 11.63 2.28
N LYS A 702 -34.10 11.29 1.48
CA LYS A 702 -33.19 10.15 1.71
C LYS A 702 -31.74 10.55 1.96
N VAL A 703 -31.47 11.86 2.08
CA VAL A 703 -30.14 12.40 2.41
C VAL A 703 -30.12 12.84 3.89
N TYR A 704 -29.12 12.38 4.63
CA TYR A 704 -28.82 12.86 5.97
C TYR A 704 -27.57 13.73 5.93
N LEU A 705 -27.71 15.01 6.29
CA LEU A 705 -26.59 15.93 6.48
C LEU A 705 -26.16 15.92 7.95
N GLU A 706 -25.06 15.22 8.23
CA GLU A 706 -24.52 15.00 9.56
C GLU A 706 -23.62 16.16 10.00
N SER A 707 -23.81 16.63 11.24
CA SER A 707 -23.00 17.69 11.85
C SER A 707 -22.79 17.46 13.35
N GLY A 708 -23.32 16.37 13.92
CA GLY A 708 -23.13 16.00 15.32
C GLY A 708 -21.75 15.40 15.61
N TYR A 709 -21.04 14.93 14.58
CA TYR A 709 -19.65 14.49 14.64
C TYR A 709 -18.97 14.73 13.29
N TYR A 710 -17.64 14.71 13.27
CA TYR A 710 -16.86 14.96 12.06
C TYR A 710 -16.71 13.73 11.18
N LEU A 711 -17.79 13.32 10.50
CA LEU A 711 -17.70 12.39 9.37
C LEU A 711 -16.74 12.92 8.30
N HIS A 712 -16.67 14.24 8.17
CA HIS A 712 -15.58 15.00 7.58
C HIS A 712 -15.25 16.17 8.52
N GLY A 713 -13.98 16.33 8.89
CA GLY A 713 -13.50 17.46 9.69
C GLY A 713 -12.47 18.27 8.92
N TYR A 714 -12.75 19.56 8.72
CA TYR A 714 -11.82 20.47 8.05
C TYR A 714 -10.54 20.64 8.86
N TRP A 715 -9.40 20.21 8.31
CA TRP A 715 -8.13 20.15 9.03
C TRP A 715 -7.69 21.50 9.63
N GLY A 716 -7.95 22.62 8.95
CA GLY A 716 -7.49 23.95 9.32
C GLY A 716 -8.00 24.46 10.68
N ILE A 717 -9.08 23.89 11.21
CA ILE A 717 -9.63 24.23 12.54
C ILE A 717 -9.39 23.14 13.60
N LEU A 718 -8.83 21.99 13.21
CA LEU A 718 -8.68 20.82 14.07
C LEU A 718 -7.24 20.58 14.51
N VAL A 719 -6.29 20.63 13.56
CA VAL A 719 -4.93 20.10 13.79
C VAL A 719 -4.12 20.87 14.82
N ASP A 720 -4.47 22.13 15.06
CA ASP A 720 -3.83 22.99 16.06
C ASP A 720 -4.43 22.79 17.47
N ARG A 721 -5.52 22.02 17.59
CA ARG A 721 -6.20 21.69 18.85
C ARG A 721 -5.89 20.28 19.38
N TYR A 722 -5.08 19.48 18.70
CA TYR A 722 -4.83 18.10 19.13
C TYR A 722 -4.23 17.98 20.53
N GLU A 723 -3.30 18.86 20.90
CA GLU A 723 -2.76 18.88 22.26
C GLU A 723 -3.84 19.20 23.30
N GLU A 724 -4.73 20.15 23.02
CA GLU A 724 -5.90 20.48 23.86
C GLU A 724 -6.83 19.27 24.00
N MET A 725 -7.07 18.54 22.92
CA MET A 725 -7.91 17.33 22.92
C MET A 725 -7.30 16.21 23.75
N ILE A 726 -5.98 16.00 23.68
CA ILE A 726 -5.26 15.00 24.49
C ILE A 726 -5.33 15.35 25.98
N GLU A 727 -5.24 16.63 26.32
CA GLU A 727 -5.26 17.08 27.71
C GLU A 727 -6.66 17.03 28.34
N ASN A 728 -7.68 17.46 27.59
CA ASN A 728 -9.03 17.69 28.14
C ASN A 728 -10.04 16.58 27.81
N HIS A 729 -9.76 15.72 26.84
CA HIS A 729 -10.71 14.76 26.28
C HIS A 729 -10.08 13.38 26.07
N LYS A 730 -10.88 12.46 25.52
CA LYS A 730 -10.50 11.08 25.18
C LYS A 730 -11.17 10.69 23.85
N PRO A 731 -10.62 9.71 23.11
CA PRO A 731 -11.27 9.18 21.91
C PRO A 731 -12.63 8.53 22.22
N GLY A 732 -13.51 8.51 21.23
CA GLY A 732 -14.87 7.97 21.29
C GLY A 732 -15.97 9.02 21.13
N PHE A 733 -15.63 10.32 21.02
CA PHE A 733 -16.62 11.38 20.80
C PHE A 733 -16.92 11.63 19.32
N GLY A 734 -15.92 11.48 18.44
CA GLY A 734 -16.03 11.74 17.00
C GLY A 734 -16.20 13.22 16.58
N ASP A 735 -16.31 14.16 17.51
CA ASP A 735 -16.67 15.57 17.28
C ASP A 735 -15.54 16.57 17.63
N HIS A 736 -15.87 17.82 17.95
CA HIS A 736 -14.94 18.89 18.34
C HIS A 736 -14.06 18.58 19.56
N ARG A 737 -14.41 17.57 20.36
CA ARG A 737 -13.59 17.08 21.49
C ARG A 737 -12.56 16.05 21.04
N TRP A 738 -12.88 15.27 20.02
CA TRP A 738 -12.00 14.29 19.41
C TRP A 738 -12.53 13.92 18.02
N PRO A 739 -12.01 14.49 16.92
CA PRO A 739 -12.63 14.38 15.61
C PRO A 739 -12.51 12.95 15.06
N LEU A 740 -13.58 12.42 14.47
CA LEU A 740 -13.51 11.13 13.76
C LEU A 740 -12.59 11.22 12.55
N VAL A 741 -12.82 12.20 11.67
CA VAL A 741 -12.01 12.41 10.46
C VAL A 741 -11.36 13.77 10.48
N THR A 742 -10.06 13.80 10.23
CA THR A 742 -9.34 15.02 9.80
C THR A 742 -9.06 14.93 8.31
N HIS A 743 -9.65 15.84 7.53
CA HIS A 743 -9.59 15.85 6.07
C HIS A 743 -8.78 17.05 5.56
N PHE A 744 -7.67 16.77 4.87
CA PHE A 744 -6.68 17.73 4.36
C PHE A 744 -7.08 18.37 3.01
N VAL A 745 -8.34 18.79 2.89
CA VAL A 745 -8.86 19.47 1.71
C VAL A 745 -7.96 20.65 1.31
N GLY A 746 -7.65 20.74 0.02
CA GLY A 746 -6.79 21.77 -0.57
C GLY A 746 -5.28 21.53 -0.41
N CYS A 747 -4.82 20.54 0.37
CA CYS A 747 -3.37 20.29 0.54
C CYS A 747 -2.71 19.64 -0.68
N LYS A 748 -3.43 18.75 -1.39
CA LYS A 748 -2.99 18.03 -2.60
C LYS A 748 -1.54 17.49 -2.51
N PRO A 749 -1.20 16.65 -1.50
CA PRO A 749 0.19 16.24 -1.24
C PRO A 749 0.86 15.50 -2.40
N CYS A 750 0.08 14.88 -3.29
CA CYS A 750 0.53 14.16 -4.48
C CYS A 750 0.72 15.07 -5.72
N GLY A 751 0.02 16.20 -5.77
CA GLY A 751 0.06 17.16 -6.88
C GLY A 751 0.98 18.35 -6.61
N LYS A 752 0.97 19.35 -7.51
CA LYS A 752 1.82 20.55 -7.42
C LYS A 752 1.13 21.82 -6.93
N PHE A 753 -0.19 21.94 -7.10
CA PHE A 753 -0.94 23.19 -6.88
C PHE A 753 -2.01 23.05 -5.79
N GLY A 754 -1.56 22.96 -4.53
CA GLY A 754 -2.44 23.03 -3.36
C GLY A 754 -2.81 24.48 -3.01
N ASP A 755 -3.94 24.65 -2.32
CA ASP A 755 -4.45 25.95 -1.87
C ASP A 755 -3.72 26.43 -0.60
N TYR A 756 -2.96 25.54 0.04
CA TYR A 756 -2.22 25.81 1.28
C TYR A 756 -0.72 25.50 1.10
N PRO A 757 0.15 26.12 1.92
CA PRO A 757 1.58 25.81 1.90
C PRO A 757 1.84 24.33 2.19
N VAL A 758 2.54 23.66 1.26
CA VAL A 758 2.83 22.21 1.33
C VAL A 758 3.51 21.84 2.64
N GLU A 759 4.45 22.65 3.13
CA GLU A 759 5.14 22.40 4.41
C GLU A 759 4.18 22.29 5.60
N ARG A 760 3.21 23.22 5.71
CA ARG A 760 2.20 23.17 6.77
C ARG A 760 1.31 21.93 6.60
N CYS A 761 0.87 21.64 5.38
CA CYS A 761 0.07 20.46 5.09
C CYS A 761 0.76 19.17 5.52
N LEU A 762 1.98 18.93 5.05
CA LEU A 762 2.73 17.71 5.34
C LEU A 762 3.00 17.56 6.85
N ARG A 763 3.44 18.64 7.51
CA ARG A 763 3.66 18.63 8.97
C ARG A 763 2.38 18.33 9.76
N GLN A 764 1.24 18.85 9.33
CA GLN A 764 -0.02 18.62 10.01
C GLN A 764 -0.62 17.25 9.68
N MET A 765 -0.36 16.70 8.49
CA MET A 765 -0.66 15.29 8.16
C MET A 765 0.17 14.34 9.03
N ASP A 766 1.45 14.65 9.29
CA ASP A 766 2.26 13.89 10.24
C ASP A 766 1.65 13.89 11.65
N ARG A 767 1.19 15.06 12.11
CA ARG A 767 0.53 15.21 13.41
C ARG A 767 -0.79 14.45 13.48
N ALA A 768 -1.63 14.54 12.45
CA ALA A 768 -2.90 13.79 12.38
C ALA A 768 -2.65 12.27 12.33
N PHE A 769 -1.63 11.83 11.58
CA PHE A 769 -1.22 10.42 11.56
C PHE A 769 -0.84 9.96 12.95
N ASN A 770 0.08 10.69 13.62
CA ASN A 770 0.55 10.31 14.95
C ASN A 770 -0.55 10.43 16.02
N PHE A 771 -1.53 11.32 15.85
CA PHE A 771 -2.70 11.46 16.73
C PHE A 771 -3.59 10.20 16.66
N GLY A 772 -3.85 9.69 15.46
CA GLY A 772 -4.53 8.40 15.25
C GLY A 772 -3.67 7.19 15.65
N ASP A 773 -2.42 7.11 15.19
CA ASP A 773 -1.52 5.98 15.42
C ASP A 773 -1.14 5.84 16.91
N ASN A 774 -1.16 6.93 17.70
CA ASN A 774 -1.04 6.84 19.15
C ASN A 774 -2.10 5.94 19.78
N GLN A 775 -3.35 6.03 19.34
CA GLN A 775 -4.45 5.20 19.86
C GLN A 775 -4.21 3.72 19.52
N ILE A 776 -3.59 3.44 18.37
CA ILE A 776 -3.19 2.08 17.97
C ILE A 776 -2.01 1.59 18.82
N LEU A 777 -0.93 2.37 18.91
CA LEU A 777 0.29 2.01 19.63
C LEU A 777 0.07 1.84 21.14
N GLN A 778 -0.88 2.58 21.73
CA GLN A 778 -1.21 2.49 23.15
C GLN A 778 -1.72 1.10 23.54
N THR A 779 -2.47 0.43 22.65
CA THR A 779 -2.92 -0.95 22.87
C THR A 779 -1.73 -1.89 23.06
N TYR A 780 -0.64 -1.65 22.33
CA TYR A 780 0.60 -2.42 22.38
C TYR A 780 1.64 -1.92 23.41
N GLY A 781 1.34 -0.84 24.15
CA GLY A 781 2.20 -0.27 25.18
C GLY A 781 3.24 0.73 24.68
N PHE A 782 2.96 1.40 23.57
CA PHE A 782 3.80 2.44 22.98
C PHE A 782 3.03 3.73 22.69
N THR A 783 3.76 4.82 22.48
CA THR A 783 3.22 6.08 21.98
C THR A 783 4.33 6.83 21.24
N HIS A 784 3.98 7.68 20.27
CA HIS A 784 4.91 8.62 19.68
C HIS A 784 5.53 9.53 20.76
N LYS A 785 6.81 9.90 20.59
CA LYS A 785 7.47 10.82 21.53
C LYS A 785 6.76 12.17 21.63
N SER A 786 6.20 12.63 20.52
CA SER A 786 5.35 13.81 20.35
C SER A 786 4.57 13.66 19.04
N LEU A 787 3.50 14.44 18.82
CA LEU A 787 2.75 14.41 17.55
C LEU A 787 3.59 14.78 16.31
N GLY A 788 4.74 15.44 16.47
CA GLY A 788 5.68 15.73 15.37
C GLY A 788 6.78 14.67 15.16
N SER A 789 6.83 13.60 15.97
CA SER A 789 7.96 12.67 15.98
C SER A 789 7.56 11.28 15.51
N ARG A 790 8.31 10.74 14.54
CA ARG A 790 8.18 9.35 14.08
C ARG A 790 8.68 8.32 15.10
N ARG A 791 9.46 8.74 16.09
CA ARG A 791 10.02 7.83 17.11
C ARG A 791 8.93 7.52 18.14
N VAL A 792 8.87 6.27 18.57
CA VAL A 792 7.98 5.82 19.65
C VAL A 792 8.76 5.65 20.96
N LYS A 793 8.03 5.62 22.08
CA LYS A 793 8.52 5.31 23.41
C LYS A 793 7.53 4.36 24.10
N PRO A 794 7.99 3.47 25.01
CA PRO A 794 7.10 2.66 25.83
C PRO A 794 6.21 3.54 26.72
N THR A 795 4.96 3.12 26.94
CA THR A 795 4.04 3.73 27.92
C THR A 795 3.97 2.95 29.23
N ARG A 796 4.41 1.69 29.21
CA ARG A 796 4.46 0.78 30.37
C ARG A 796 5.63 -0.18 30.26
N ASN A 797 6.06 -0.72 31.40
CA ASN A 797 7.05 -1.81 31.42
C ASN A 797 6.47 -3.06 30.77
N GLN A 798 7.33 -3.90 30.19
CA GLN A 798 6.94 -5.22 29.72
C GLN A 798 6.57 -6.13 30.90
N THR A 799 5.72 -7.12 30.65
CA THR A 799 5.23 -8.08 31.65
C THR A 799 5.22 -9.49 31.05
N ASP A 800 5.33 -10.49 31.91
CA ASP A 800 5.13 -11.93 31.66
C ASP A 800 3.64 -12.34 31.71
N ARG A 801 2.75 -11.44 32.14
CA ARG A 801 1.29 -11.60 32.16
C ARG A 801 0.61 -10.60 31.21
N PRO A 802 0.80 -10.71 29.88
CA PRO A 802 0.30 -9.72 28.93
C PRO A 802 -1.23 -9.67 28.82
N LEU A 803 -1.94 -10.72 29.22
CA LEU A 803 -3.40 -10.83 29.13
C LEU A 803 -4.15 -10.20 30.32
N ASP A 804 -3.46 -9.89 31.41
CA ASP A 804 -4.06 -9.29 32.61
C ASP A 804 -4.44 -7.82 32.40
N ALA A 805 -3.70 -7.13 31.52
CA ALA A 805 -3.89 -5.72 31.22
C ALA A 805 -4.76 -5.54 29.97
N LYS A 806 -6.06 -5.24 30.17
CA LYS A 806 -6.91 -4.74 29.09
C LYS A 806 -6.40 -3.38 28.63
N ASP A 807 -6.45 -3.14 27.32
CA ASP A 807 -6.14 -1.82 26.79
C ASP A 807 -7.23 -0.81 27.20
N GLU A 808 -6.85 0.47 27.31
CA GLU A 808 -7.68 1.52 27.94
C GLU A 808 -9.07 1.66 27.32
N PHE A 809 -9.19 1.41 26.01
CA PHE A 809 -10.41 1.62 25.22
C PHE A 809 -11.01 0.33 24.66
N GLY A 810 -10.44 -0.84 24.98
CA GLY A 810 -10.94 -2.15 24.53
C GLY A 810 -10.85 -2.39 23.02
N LEU A 811 -9.83 -1.84 22.35
CA LEU A 811 -9.61 -1.91 20.91
C LEU A 811 -8.89 -3.18 20.44
N LEU A 812 -8.26 -3.95 21.34
CA LEU A 812 -7.66 -5.24 20.96
C LEU A 812 -8.74 -6.28 20.61
N HIS A 813 -9.80 -6.33 21.41
CA HIS A 813 -10.89 -7.30 21.29
C HIS A 813 -12.27 -6.62 21.36
N PRO A 814 -12.58 -5.68 20.45
CA PRO A 814 -13.80 -4.89 20.52
C PRO A 814 -15.03 -5.71 20.14
N SER A 815 -16.19 -5.33 20.68
CA SER A 815 -17.47 -5.96 20.35
C SER A 815 -17.80 -5.92 18.85
N PHE A 816 -17.23 -4.97 18.10
CA PHE A 816 -17.42 -4.81 16.65
C PHE A 816 -16.91 -6.01 15.83
N LYS A 817 -15.98 -6.81 16.38
CA LYS A 817 -15.36 -7.99 15.73
C LYS A 817 -15.86 -9.33 16.27
N ALA A 818 -16.69 -9.33 17.31
CA ALA A 818 -17.14 -10.55 17.95
C ALA A 818 -17.87 -11.47 16.94
N ALA A 819 -17.38 -12.70 16.79
CA ALA A 819 -18.07 -13.71 16.00
C ALA A 819 -19.37 -14.10 16.71
N LYS A 820 -20.46 -14.31 15.94
CA LYS A 820 -21.68 -14.89 16.50
C LYS A 820 -21.40 -16.34 16.89
N LEU A 821 -21.66 -16.69 18.15
CA LEU A 821 -21.92 -18.07 18.51
C LEU A 821 -23.26 -18.43 17.88
N THR A 822 -23.26 -19.35 16.91
CA THR A 822 -24.50 -20.06 16.55
C THR A 822 -24.92 -20.84 17.78
N THR A 823 -25.89 -20.32 18.54
CA THR A 823 -26.68 -21.08 19.50
C THR A 823 -27.60 -22.03 18.78
#